data_AF-A0A420VRK8-F1
#
_entry.id   AF-A0A420VRK8-F1
#
_cell.length_a   1.000
_cell.length_b   1.000
_cell.length_c   1.000
_cell.angle_alpha   90.00
_cell.angle_beta   90.00
_cell.angle_gamma   90.00
#
_symmetry.space_group_name_H-M   'P 1'
#
loop_
_entity.id
_entity.type
_entity.pdbx_description
1 polymer ?
#
loop_
_entity_poly.entity_id
_entity_poly.type
_entity_poly.pdbx_seq_one_letter_code
_entity_poly.pdbx_strand_id
1 'polypeptide(L)'
;MARKTPTTSTIKYLLALSGNECAFPDCNHKLFNSEGTYISQLCHIEAAEKGGERYNEKQTDEERRSASNLIFMCHEHHKVTDDIDKYTVEVLQGMKKSHESKFINNVYSVGDEHVDQIIDKIFDGVITIIDQNRQTHEMLDKLTQYVNLNSNVNPIVNNSSIYSENLKIGLKLRQDNKLMAALNFYLEFERKDWNTLSEEVKFKLLANIGVTYLDLGEKKSAALYFLKIGGLVYESLDTLSYICMAYAILDDGEKFNHYFERALKIGDGNENLWSAFLLINRDKISAEEIKNKIPPKFIKSDFIIIKLIDLFNKEGNISASQELMWEIEAKLRSDNYKEWQIISAYTGILVGGILTIEKLHLNHFNEGELLKIEQAFNLYSRIIKLFNNSEAPKILSNIYFNRALCLTALSRAEERDEDFETAWNLDKSHFTFKGLFLIYLKQNSLSKCRRLLQKWKTNTMMPDEEFQTFICEARLLCLFGEIQNLEDITLDIYGKLPIKYKPLVLDNLVCNLLSLEEYHLVRKYCEKLIQEFPNYVFGYIGLYLVNIHEKNRSDALWALKQTEGKEYDKNSETFLSMQIGHGYFQLGEYSSALSSFEKLGEFKLSPQIKDLVAECYYRLEDYKTVVGLKLESLAGIQLLFWSYCKLNSYNEAERILLIGMGREKTTEADLFRKNGAFFYHERKENQKSKNCILSINNLSDFRVEEALDLSRLLLSMGYKNEAFELAYKIRVMFYDNFEVHDYFVHLWLQYEKFVSVIFLTSVSDNSMVILKDEGGIESKYYLNIDNEISDGLKLDKRDALWDILLGQQKGAKINIPNTIGNFYIVEIWSNMLTSFRDSLFLLQTKYVSKSKIFFAKLN
;
A
#
# COMPACT_ATOMS: atom_id res chain seq x y z
N MET A 1 -1.53 5.17 -10.10
CA MET A 1 -0.20 4.57 -10.35
C MET A 1 0.41 4.31 -9.00
N ALA A 2 0.89 3.09 -8.77
CA ALA A 2 1.44 2.68 -7.47
C ALA A 2 2.90 2.27 -7.68
N ARG A 3 3.81 2.80 -6.86
CA ARG A 3 5.23 2.44 -6.89
C ARG A 3 5.36 0.93 -6.69
N LYS A 4 5.84 0.22 -7.72
CA LYS A 4 6.10 -1.22 -7.65
C LYS A 4 7.53 -1.47 -7.20
N THR A 5 7.70 -2.44 -6.32
CA THR A 5 9.02 -2.97 -5.94
C THR A 5 9.79 -3.45 -7.18
N PRO A 6 11.07 -3.01 -7.36
CA PRO A 6 11.96 -3.55 -8.38
C PRO A 6 12.06 -5.07 -8.26
N THR A 7 12.04 -5.78 -9.38
CA THR A 7 12.13 -7.25 -9.35
C THR A 7 13.52 -7.69 -8.91
N THR A 8 13.62 -8.87 -8.31
CA THR A 8 14.90 -9.52 -8.00
C THR A 8 15.83 -9.58 -9.22
N SER A 9 15.26 -9.84 -10.41
CA SER A 9 16.00 -9.81 -11.69
C SER A 9 16.52 -8.42 -12.05
N THR A 10 15.73 -7.37 -11.81
CA THR A 10 16.14 -5.98 -12.03
C THR A 10 17.27 -5.59 -11.08
N ILE A 11 17.18 -5.97 -9.80
CA ILE A 11 18.21 -5.69 -8.80
C ILE A 11 19.51 -6.44 -9.14
N LYS A 12 19.42 -7.74 -9.49
CA LYS A 12 20.58 -8.53 -9.93
C LYS A 12 21.27 -7.91 -11.14
N TYR A 13 20.48 -7.49 -12.14
CA TYR A 13 20.99 -6.83 -13.34
C TYR A 13 21.74 -5.53 -13.01
N LEU A 14 21.14 -4.66 -12.18
CA LEU A 14 21.76 -3.39 -11.81
C LEU A 14 23.02 -3.59 -10.98
N LEU A 15 23.05 -4.59 -10.09
CA LEU A 15 24.22 -4.91 -9.26
C LEU A 15 25.37 -5.44 -10.10
N ALA A 16 25.07 -6.33 -11.05
CA ALA A 16 26.04 -6.90 -11.98
C ALA A 16 26.80 -5.80 -12.75
N LEU A 17 26.10 -4.74 -13.15
CA LEU A 17 26.66 -3.61 -13.89
C LEU A 17 27.14 -2.44 -13.02
N SER A 18 27.05 -2.57 -11.69
CA SER A 18 27.43 -1.50 -10.77
C SER A 18 28.91 -1.45 -10.41
N GLY A 19 29.63 -2.56 -10.54
CA GLY A 19 31.02 -2.66 -10.07
C GLY A 19 31.20 -2.52 -8.56
N ASN A 20 30.13 -2.63 -7.77
CA ASN A 20 30.09 -2.23 -6.36
C ASN A 20 30.45 -0.75 -6.15
N GLU A 21 30.13 0.13 -7.10
CA GLU A 21 30.45 1.56 -7.04
C GLU A 21 29.22 2.43 -7.35
N CYS A 22 29.18 3.60 -6.73
CA CYS A 22 28.22 4.65 -7.02
C CYS A 22 28.31 5.05 -8.49
N ALA A 23 27.16 5.17 -9.17
CA ALA A 23 27.12 5.53 -10.58
C ALA A 23 27.34 7.03 -10.88
N PHE A 24 27.65 7.84 -9.87
CA PHE A 24 27.93 9.26 -10.05
C PHE A 24 29.37 9.43 -10.57
N PRO A 25 29.63 10.30 -11.57
CA PRO A 25 30.97 10.48 -12.12
C PRO A 25 32.02 10.78 -11.05
N ASP A 26 33.19 10.14 -11.14
CA ASP A 26 34.33 10.29 -10.23
C ASP A 26 34.06 9.90 -8.75
N CYS A 27 32.93 9.24 -8.46
CA CYS A 27 32.62 8.73 -7.13
C CYS A 27 33.06 7.28 -6.98
N ASN A 28 33.91 7.00 -5.98
CA ASN A 28 34.37 5.64 -5.68
C ASN A 28 33.68 5.05 -4.42
N HIS A 29 32.60 5.67 -3.94
CA HIS A 29 31.83 5.15 -2.81
C HIS A 29 31.23 3.79 -3.18
N LYS A 30 31.35 2.84 -2.25
CA LYS A 30 30.94 1.46 -2.48
C LYS A 30 29.46 1.25 -2.23
N LEU A 31 28.85 0.31 -2.96
CA LEU A 31 27.48 -0.11 -2.69
C LEU A 31 27.39 -1.01 -1.46
N PHE A 32 28.41 -1.85 -1.28
CA PHE A 32 28.66 -2.73 -0.16
C PHE A 32 29.99 -2.36 0.48
N ASN A 33 30.01 -2.23 1.81
CA ASN A 33 31.25 -2.00 2.55
C ASN A 33 32.18 -3.24 2.53
N SER A 34 33.36 -3.13 3.15
CA SER A 34 34.33 -4.24 3.25
C SER A 34 33.81 -5.49 3.97
N GLU A 35 32.69 -5.37 4.69
CA GLU A 35 32.05 -6.44 5.44
C GLU A 35 30.86 -7.06 4.66
N GLY A 36 30.60 -6.62 3.43
CA GLY A 36 29.49 -7.11 2.59
C GLY A 36 28.11 -6.55 2.94
N THR A 37 28.05 -5.44 3.70
CA THR A 37 26.80 -4.75 4.08
C THR A 37 26.39 -3.72 3.04
N TYR A 38 25.13 -3.75 2.59
CA TYR A 38 24.60 -2.78 1.63
C TYR A 38 24.38 -1.37 2.25
N ILE A 39 25.08 -0.36 1.72
CA ILE A 39 25.13 1.01 2.25
C ILE A 39 24.75 2.10 1.23
N SER A 40 24.15 1.70 0.10
CA SER A 40 23.80 2.61 -1.00
C SER A 40 22.28 2.73 -1.21
N GLN A 41 21.88 3.59 -2.14
CA GLN A 41 20.49 3.83 -2.54
C GLN A 41 20.24 3.36 -3.97
N LEU A 42 19.03 2.85 -4.22
CA LEU A 42 18.54 2.51 -5.56
C LEU A 42 17.57 3.61 -6.01
N CYS A 43 18.04 4.46 -6.91
CA CYS A 43 17.38 5.71 -7.29
C CYS A 43 16.61 5.54 -8.60
N HIS A 44 15.53 6.33 -8.77
CA HIS A 44 14.80 6.41 -10.03
C HIS A 44 15.37 7.55 -10.89
N ILE A 45 15.47 7.32 -12.20
CA ILE A 45 15.85 8.34 -13.18
C ILE A 45 14.63 9.23 -13.47
N GLU A 46 13.52 8.62 -13.90
CA GLU A 46 12.19 9.22 -13.94
C GLU A 46 11.40 8.71 -12.72
N ALA A 47 10.85 9.62 -11.91
CA ALA A 47 10.23 9.24 -10.65
C ALA A 47 9.11 8.19 -10.79
N ALA A 48 9.02 7.32 -9.79
CA ALA A 48 7.99 6.28 -9.74
C ALA A 48 6.57 6.83 -9.49
N GLU A 49 6.46 8.06 -8.99
CA GLU A 49 5.21 8.66 -8.52
C GLU A 49 4.99 10.04 -9.13
N LYS A 50 3.72 10.36 -9.39
CA LYS A 50 3.33 11.66 -9.95
C LYS A 50 3.69 12.77 -8.97
N GLY A 51 4.50 13.73 -9.42
CA GLY A 51 5.01 14.83 -8.60
C GLY A 51 6.46 14.66 -8.12
N GLY A 52 7.07 13.48 -8.33
CA GLY A 52 8.50 13.28 -8.11
C GLY A 52 9.38 13.83 -9.23
N GLU A 53 10.69 13.82 -8.99
CA GLU A 53 11.72 14.36 -9.88
C GLU A 53 11.65 13.69 -11.26
N ARG A 54 11.48 14.51 -12.30
CA ARG A 54 11.43 14.05 -13.71
C ARG A 54 10.32 13.03 -13.98
N TYR A 55 9.21 13.07 -13.24
CA TYR A 55 8.09 12.17 -13.46
C TYR A 55 7.53 12.26 -14.89
N ASN A 56 7.40 11.10 -15.54
CA ASN A 56 6.85 10.97 -16.88
C ASN A 56 5.47 10.30 -16.86
N GLU A 57 4.45 11.05 -17.25
CA GLU A 57 3.05 10.59 -17.30
C GLU A 57 2.81 9.46 -18.31
N LYS A 58 3.66 9.35 -19.33
CA LYS A 58 3.54 8.33 -20.39
C LYS A 58 4.21 7.01 -20.00
N GLN A 59 5.00 7.00 -18.94
CA GLN A 59 5.69 5.80 -18.46
C GLN A 59 4.71 4.88 -17.70
N THR A 60 4.86 3.58 -17.88
CA THR A 60 4.08 2.55 -17.18
C THR A 60 4.73 2.17 -15.85
N ASP A 61 3.96 1.56 -14.93
CA ASP A 61 4.49 1.11 -13.64
C ASP A 61 5.57 0.03 -13.78
N GLU A 62 5.60 -0.72 -14.89
CA GLU A 62 6.65 -1.70 -15.19
C GLU A 62 7.93 -1.02 -15.70
N GLU A 63 7.81 -0.02 -16.57
CA GLU A 63 8.95 0.79 -17.01
C GLU A 63 9.58 1.56 -15.86
N ARG A 64 8.76 2.07 -14.92
CA ARG A 64 9.23 2.77 -13.72
C ARG A 64 10.15 1.93 -12.84
N ARG A 65 9.79 0.66 -12.63
CA ARG A 65 10.59 -0.28 -11.82
C ARG A 65 11.62 -1.08 -12.62
N SER A 66 11.80 -0.74 -13.90
CA SER A 66 12.71 -1.46 -14.80
C SER A 66 14.15 -1.01 -14.61
N ALA A 67 15.09 -1.85 -15.03
CA ALA A 67 16.51 -1.54 -14.96
C ALA A 67 16.90 -0.27 -15.73
N SER A 68 16.21 0.07 -16.82
CA SER A 68 16.51 1.27 -17.62
C SER A 68 16.18 2.57 -16.88
N ASN A 69 15.30 2.51 -15.88
CA ASN A 69 14.87 3.66 -15.10
C ASN A 69 15.49 3.73 -13.69
N LEU A 70 16.37 2.78 -13.34
CA LEU A 70 16.96 2.67 -12.00
C LEU A 70 18.48 2.80 -12.03
N ILE A 71 19.07 3.43 -11.02
CA ILE A 71 20.51 3.68 -10.92
C ILE A 71 20.97 3.61 -9.46
N PHE A 72 22.10 2.96 -9.18
CA PHE A 72 22.67 2.90 -7.84
C PHE A 72 23.52 4.13 -7.52
N MET A 73 23.24 4.78 -6.40
CA MET A 73 24.02 5.93 -5.92
C MET A 73 24.21 5.89 -4.40
N CYS A 74 25.36 6.36 -3.92
CA CYS A 74 25.54 6.60 -2.50
C CYS A 74 24.55 7.67 -2.00
N HIS A 75 24.30 7.71 -0.69
CA HIS A 75 23.31 8.61 -0.10
C HIS A 75 23.52 10.09 -0.51
N GLU A 76 24.77 10.57 -0.48
CA GLU A 76 25.12 11.94 -0.88
C GLU A 76 24.70 12.24 -2.33
N HIS A 77 25.08 11.39 -3.29
CA HIS A 77 24.79 11.63 -4.70
C HIS A 77 23.33 11.41 -5.05
N HIS A 78 22.64 10.51 -4.35
CA HIS A 78 21.17 10.43 -4.44
C HIS A 78 20.53 11.80 -4.19
N LYS A 79 20.93 12.49 -3.11
CA LYS A 79 20.43 13.84 -2.78
C LYS A 79 20.89 14.92 -3.74
N VAL A 80 22.13 14.86 -4.22
CA VAL A 80 22.63 15.83 -5.22
C VAL A 80 21.84 15.76 -6.53
N THR A 81 21.40 14.57 -6.93
CA THR A 81 20.66 14.37 -8.18
C THR A 81 19.17 14.72 -8.12
N ASP A 82 18.68 15.19 -6.97
CA ASP A 82 17.31 15.71 -6.81
C ASP A 82 17.11 17.05 -7.55
N ASP A 83 18.19 17.78 -7.88
CA ASP A 83 18.14 19.00 -8.70
C ASP A 83 17.82 18.68 -10.16
N ILE A 84 16.55 18.80 -10.53
CA ILE A 84 16.02 18.47 -11.86
C ILE A 84 16.53 19.38 -12.98
N ASP A 85 16.95 20.61 -12.68
CA ASP A 85 17.45 21.55 -13.66
C ASP A 85 18.87 21.18 -14.10
N LYS A 86 19.66 20.63 -13.17
CA LYS A 86 21.04 20.19 -13.40
C LYS A 86 21.16 18.73 -13.84
N TYR A 87 20.32 17.85 -13.29
CA TYR A 87 20.34 16.41 -13.56
C TYR A 87 19.06 16.00 -14.28
N THR A 88 18.98 16.30 -15.58
CA THR A 88 17.84 15.88 -16.41
C THR A 88 17.83 14.36 -16.63
N VAL A 89 16.73 13.83 -17.19
CA VAL A 89 16.60 12.40 -17.53
C VAL A 89 17.77 11.95 -18.41
N GLU A 90 18.10 12.74 -19.43
CA GLU A 90 19.17 12.44 -20.37
C GLU A 90 20.54 12.42 -19.69
N VAL A 91 20.77 13.33 -18.73
CA VAL A 91 22.01 13.39 -17.95
C VAL A 91 22.16 12.13 -17.09
N LEU A 92 21.12 11.72 -16.37
CA LEU A 92 21.15 10.53 -15.52
C LEU A 92 21.23 9.23 -16.32
N GLN A 93 20.52 9.13 -17.46
CA GLN A 93 20.68 8.02 -18.40
C GLN A 93 22.10 7.98 -18.98
N GLY A 94 22.70 9.14 -19.26
CA GLY A 94 24.09 9.27 -19.70
C GLY A 94 25.08 8.81 -18.63
N MET A 95 24.87 9.21 -17.37
CA MET A 95 25.67 8.76 -16.22
C MET A 95 25.57 7.25 -16.03
N LYS A 96 24.35 6.72 -16.00
CA LYS A 96 24.08 5.28 -15.93
C LYS A 96 24.82 4.52 -17.02
N LYS A 97 24.61 4.90 -18.28
CA LYS A 97 25.23 4.23 -19.44
C LYS A 97 26.76 4.30 -19.38
N SER A 98 27.31 5.44 -19.00
CA SER A 98 28.76 5.62 -18.86
C SER A 98 29.32 4.75 -17.73
N HIS A 99 28.63 4.65 -16.59
CA HIS A 99 29.02 3.78 -15.48
C HIS A 99 28.94 2.31 -15.85
N GLU A 100 27.80 1.85 -16.34
CA GLU A 100 27.55 0.44 -16.67
C GLU A 100 28.47 -0.06 -17.79
N SER A 101 28.82 0.81 -18.75
CA SER A 101 29.77 0.47 -19.82
C SER A 101 31.16 0.07 -19.31
N LYS A 102 31.58 0.56 -18.13
CA LYS A 102 32.85 0.19 -17.50
C LYS A 102 32.85 -1.27 -17.04
N PHE A 103 31.69 -1.81 -16.70
CA PHE A 103 31.52 -3.12 -16.08
C PHE A 103 30.84 -4.14 -16.98
N ILE A 104 30.40 -3.72 -18.19
CA ILE A 104 29.76 -4.58 -19.18
C ILE A 104 30.63 -5.78 -19.59
N ASN A 105 31.96 -5.60 -19.58
CA ASN A 105 32.94 -6.62 -19.92
C ASN A 105 33.62 -7.25 -18.67
N ASN A 106 33.25 -6.80 -17.47
CA ASN A 106 33.83 -7.27 -16.21
C ASN A 106 32.77 -7.21 -15.10
N VAL A 107 31.80 -8.11 -15.22
CA VAL A 107 30.58 -8.13 -14.41
C VAL A 107 30.92 -8.39 -12.94
N TYR A 108 30.36 -7.58 -12.03
CA TYR A 108 30.55 -7.78 -10.61
C TYR A 108 29.84 -9.06 -10.14
N SER A 109 30.56 -9.93 -9.42
CA SER A 109 30.02 -11.15 -8.83
C SER A 109 29.01 -10.82 -7.72
N VAL A 110 27.74 -11.08 -7.98
CA VAL A 110 26.64 -10.83 -7.02
C VAL A 110 26.26 -12.14 -6.33
N GLY A 111 26.62 -12.30 -5.06
CA GLY A 111 26.09 -13.37 -4.21
C GLY A 111 24.61 -13.15 -3.86
N ASP A 112 23.81 -14.22 -3.75
CA ASP A 112 22.37 -14.14 -3.42
C ASP A 112 22.11 -13.41 -2.09
N GLU A 113 23.00 -13.55 -1.10
CA GLU A 113 22.92 -12.81 0.19
C GLU A 113 22.93 -11.28 0.03
N HIS A 114 23.58 -10.75 -1.01
CA HIS A 114 23.58 -9.30 -1.30
C HIS A 114 22.25 -8.83 -1.90
N VAL A 115 21.55 -9.72 -2.60
CA VAL A 115 20.23 -9.43 -3.20
C VAL A 115 19.16 -9.47 -2.13
N ASP A 116 19.23 -10.46 -1.23
CA ASP A 116 18.35 -10.57 -0.08
C ASP A 116 18.47 -9.35 0.85
N GLN A 117 19.68 -8.82 1.11
CA GLN A 117 19.86 -7.57 1.87
C GLN A 117 19.17 -6.35 1.22
N ILE A 118 19.14 -6.26 -0.11
CA ILE A 118 18.45 -5.15 -0.80
C ILE A 118 16.94 -5.37 -0.77
N ILE A 119 16.48 -6.61 -0.94
CA ILE A 119 15.06 -6.97 -0.82
C ILE A 119 14.56 -6.73 0.61
N ASP A 120 15.34 -7.06 1.63
CA ASP A 120 15.05 -6.79 3.03
C ASP A 120 14.96 -5.30 3.31
N LYS A 121 15.88 -4.46 2.76
CA LYS A 121 15.72 -3.00 2.81
C LYS A 121 14.52 -2.47 2.01
N ILE A 122 14.01 -3.23 1.05
CA ILE A 122 12.75 -2.91 0.36
C ILE A 122 11.53 -3.36 1.21
N PHE A 123 11.65 -4.45 1.96
CA PHE A 123 10.67 -4.93 2.94
C PHE A 123 10.66 -4.11 4.24
N ASP A 124 11.74 -3.38 4.58
CA ASP A 124 11.74 -2.30 5.58
C ASP A 124 10.73 -1.19 5.20
N GLY A 125 10.32 -1.16 3.92
CA GLY A 125 9.14 -0.45 3.47
C GLY A 125 7.88 -0.85 4.23
N VAL A 126 7.67 -2.10 4.63
CA VAL A 126 6.51 -2.55 5.42
C VAL A 126 6.53 -1.97 6.84
N ILE A 127 7.70 -1.84 7.46
CA ILE A 127 7.85 -1.23 8.80
C ILE A 127 7.63 0.29 8.70
N THR A 128 8.19 0.93 7.66
CA THR A 128 7.98 2.35 7.35
C THR A 128 6.52 2.64 6.97
N ILE A 129 5.87 1.72 6.26
CA ILE A 129 4.45 1.75 5.90
C ILE A 129 3.61 1.56 7.17
N ILE A 130 3.91 0.61 8.06
CA ILE A 130 3.16 0.39 9.31
C ILE A 130 3.21 1.64 10.22
N ASP A 131 4.37 2.30 10.31
CA ASP A 131 4.51 3.54 11.07
C ASP A 131 3.68 4.69 10.45
N GLN A 132 3.81 4.91 9.14
CA GLN A 132 2.99 5.89 8.41
C GLN A 132 1.50 5.57 8.51
N ASN A 133 1.13 4.30 8.46
CA ASN A 133 -0.26 3.82 8.52
C ASN A 133 -0.86 4.07 9.90
N ARG A 134 -0.10 3.83 10.97
CA ARG A 134 -0.58 4.00 12.34
C ARG A 134 -0.85 5.46 12.69
N GLN A 135 0.05 6.36 12.31
CA GLN A 135 -0.14 7.81 12.53
C GLN A 135 -1.28 8.35 11.66
N THR A 136 -1.34 7.92 10.39
CA THR A 136 -2.43 8.28 9.47
C THR A 136 -3.78 7.76 9.97
N HIS A 137 -3.79 6.56 10.57
CA HIS A 137 -4.97 5.94 11.15
C HIS A 137 -5.49 6.71 12.36
N GLU A 138 -4.66 6.99 13.35
CA GLU A 138 -5.12 7.77 14.51
C GLU A 138 -5.68 9.16 14.13
N MET A 139 -5.13 9.76 13.07
CA MET A 139 -5.60 11.03 12.53
C MET A 139 -6.96 10.93 11.83
N LEU A 140 -7.17 9.90 11.00
CA LEU A 140 -8.42 9.66 10.25
C LEU A 140 -9.58 9.19 11.14
N ASP A 141 -9.32 8.52 12.27
CA ASP A 141 -10.40 7.90 13.10
C ASP A 141 -11.19 8.98 13.79
N LYS A 142 -10.46 9.96 14.33
CA LYS A 142 -11.05 11.14 14.94
C LYS A 142 -11.82 11.98 13.92
N LEU A 143 -11.43 11.94 12.63
CA LEU A 143 -12.19 12.59 11.56
C LEU A 143 -13.48 11.84 11.25
N THR A 144 -13.42 10.51 11.09
CA THR A 144 -14.60 9.66 10.85
C THR A 144 -15.58 9.66 12.02
N GLN A 145 -15.11 9.69 13.27
CA GLN A 145 -15.95 9.85 14.46
C GLN A 145 -16.68 11.21 14.49
N TYR A 146 -16.06 12.27 13.95
CA TYR A 146 -16.66 13.59 13.85
C TYR A 146 -17.80 13.65 12.83
N VAL A 147 -17.73 12.85 11.74
CA VAL A 147 -18.80 12.70 10.74
C VAL A 147 -20.11 12.23 11.38
N ASN A 148 -20.04 11.42 12.43
CA ASN A 148 -21.21 10.81 13.08
C ASN A 148 -21.92 11.70 14.12
N LEU A 149 -21.40 12.89 14.44
CA LEU A 149 -21.88 13.70 15.59
C LEU A 149 -22.70 14.96 15.22
N ASN A 150 -22.88 15.25 13.93
CA ASN A 150 -23.34 16.56 13.45
C ASN A 150 -24.69 16.57 12.70
N SER A 151 -25.78 16.20 13.37
CA SER A 151 -27.13 16.63 12.96
C SER A 151 -27.98 16.90 14.19
N ASN A 152 -28.76 18.00 14.28
CA ASN A 152 -29.97 18.08 15.13
C ASN A 152 -30.83 19.37 15.07
N VAL A 153 -32.16 19.11 14.99
CA VAL A 153 -33.38 19.88 15.36
C VAL A 153 -34.20 20.55 14.24
N ASN A 154 -35.52 20.40 14.36
CA ASN A 154 -36.56 20.75 13.39
C ASN A 154 -37.11 22.20 13.60
N PRO A 155 -37.44 22.98 12.55
CA PRO A 155 -38.12 24.27 12.66
C PRO A 155 -39.61 24.14 13.01
N ILE A 156 -40.17 25.09 13.79
CA ILE A 156 -41.63 25.28 13.84
C ILE A 156 -42.10 25.79 12.47
N VAL A 157 -42.88 24.99 11.77
CA VAL A 157 -43.78 25.48 10.72
C VAL A 157 -45.20 25.17 11.18
N ASN A 158 -45.90 26.16 11.73
CA ASN A 158 -47.35 26.07 11.76
C ASN A 158 -48.05 27.41 11.58
N ASN A 159 -49.03 27.37 10.68
CA ASN A 159 -49.88 28.44 10.20
C ASN A 159 -50.76 29.00 11.34
N SER A 160 -50.52 30.24 11.76
CA SER A 160 -51.56 31.07 12.38
C SER A 160 -51.36 32.55 12.05
N SER A 161 -52.47 33.25 11.87
CA SER A 161 -52.66 34.51 11.16
C SER A 161 -52.09 35.77 11.84
N ILE A 162 -51.15 35.66 12.76
CA ILE A 162 -50.50 36.82 13.39
C ILE A 162 -49.00 36.53 13.57
N TYR A 163 -48.27 36.68 12.47
CA TYR A 163 -46.81 36.82 12.51
C TYR A 163 -46.50 38.30 12.30
N SER A 164 -45.73 38.92 13.19
CA SER A 164 -45.13 40.22 12.87
C SER A 164 -44.37 40.06 11.54
N GLU A 165 -44.46 41.06 10.67
CA GLU A 165 -43.86 41.00 9.33
C GLU A 165 -42.35 40.69 9.39
N ASN A 166 -41.68 41.17 10.45
CA ASN A 166 -40.30 40.86 10.78
C ASN A 166 -40.03 39.37 10.97
N LEU A 167 -40.85 38.64 11.74
CA LEU A 167 -40.64 37.20 11.93
C LEU A 167 -40.78 36.41 10.62
N LYS A 168 -41.65 36.85 9.69
CA LYS A 168 -41.77 36.23 8.35
C LYS A 168 -40.53 36.47 7.51
N ILE A 169 -39.93 37.66 7.60
CA ILE A 169 -38.69 38.00 6.90
C ILE A 169 -37.55 37.10 7.38
N GLY A 170 -37.37 36.98 8.70
CA GLY A 170 -36.36 36.09 9.28
C GLY A 170 -36.58 34.62 8.89
N LEU A 171 -37.83 34.15 8.89
CA LEU A 171 -38.15 32.78 8.48
C LEU A 171 -37.84 32.53 7.01
N LYS A 172 -38.18 33.47 6.14
CA LYS A 172 -37.87 33.38 4.71
C LYS A 172 -36.37 33.34 4.47
N LEU A 173 -35.59 34.18 5.15
CA LEU A 173 -34.13 34.16 5.08
C LEU A 173 -33.59 32.78 5.49
N ARG A 174 -34.12 32.21 6.57
CA ARG A 174 -33.74 30.87 7.05
C ARG A 174 -34.13 29.76 6.07
N GLN A 175 -35.33 29.82 5.48
CA GLN A 175 -35.80 28.88 4.44
C GLN A 175 -35.00 28.98 3.14
N ASP A 176 -34.50 30.17 2.82
CA ASP A 176 -33.57 30.42 1.71
C ASP A 176 -32.11 30.04 2.09
N ASN A 177 -31.89 29.32 3.21
CA ASN A 177 -30.60 28.93 3.77
C ASN A 177 -29.64 30.09 4.11
N LYS A 178 -30.13 31.34 4.22
CA LYS A 178 -29.34 32.51 4.64
C LYS A 178 -29.27 32.62 6.16
N LEU A 179 -28.68 31.61 6.80
CA LEU A 179 -28.75 31.38 8.25
C LEU A 179 -28.15 32.52 9.07
N MET A 180 -26.97 33.04 8.72
CA MET A 180 -26.36 34.17 9.43
C MET A 180 -27.17 35.46 9.28
N ALA A 181 -27.69 35.74 8.08
CA ALA A 181 -28.57 36.87 7.85
C ALA A 181 -29.87 36.76 8.65
N ALA A 182 -30.47 35.56 8.71
CA ALA A 182 -31.64 35.28 9.53
C ALA A 182 -31.34 35.47 11.03
N LEU A 183 -30.22 34.94 11.52
CA LEU A 183 -29.80 35.09 12.91
C LEU A 183 -29.60 36.56 13.29
N ASN A 184 -28.82 37.30 12.49
CA ASN A 184 -28.55 38.71 12.71
C ASN A 184 -29.86 39.53 12.70
N PHE A 185 -30.76 39.22 11.77
CA PHE A 185 -32.08 39.85 11.71
C PHE A 185 -32.89 39.58 12.99
N TYR A 186 -32.94 38.33 13.45
CA TYR A 186 -33.67 37.99 14.68
C TYR A 186 -33.06 38.64 15.93
N LEU A 187 -31.73 38.67 16.06
CA LEU A 187 -31.05 39.32 17.18
C LEU A 187 -31.27 40.83 17.19
N GLU A 188 -31.28 41.46 16.01
CA GLU A 188 -31.60 42.88 15.89
C GLU A 188 -33.06 43.17 16.26
N PHE A 189 -33.98 42.30 15.82
CA PHE A 189 -35.39 42.39 16.16
C PHE A 189 -35.63 42.19 17.67
N GLU A 190 -34.93 41.24 18.31
CA GLU A 190 -34.92 41.08 19.77
C GLU A 190 -34.46 42.38 20.43
N ARG A 191 -33.31 42.92 20.03
CA ARG A 191 -32.73 44.12 20.65
C ARG A 191 -33.61 45.36 20.53
N LYS A 192 -34.24 45.60 19.38
CA LYS A 192 -34.99 46.84 19.10
C LYS A 192 -36.39 46.84 19.70
N ASP A 193 -37.09 45.72 19.56
CA ASP A 193 -38.54 45.71 19.76
C ASP A 193 -38.99 44.94 21.00
N TRP A 194 -38.10 44.24 21.72
CA TRP A 194 -38.41 43.33 22.85
C TRP A 194 -39.53 43.80 23.78
N ASN A 195 -39.43 45.04 24.28
CA ASN A 195 -40.35 45.58 25.27
C ASN A 195 -41.75 45.88 24.70
N THR A 196 -41.89 45.94 23.38
CA THR A 196 -43.16 46.20 22.69
C THR A 196 -43.86 44.93 22.18
N LEU A 197 -43.16 43.79 22.21
CA LEU A 197 -43.68 42.50 21.72
C LEU A 197 -44.60 41.83 22.75
N SER A 198 -45.64 41.15 22.26
CA SER A 198 -46.43 40.23 23.08
C SER A 198 -45.60 39.01 23.50
N GLU A 199 -45.97 38.36 24.61
CA GLU A 199 -45.27 37.17 25.11
C GLU A 199 -45.23 36.03 24.09
N GLU A 200 -46.29 35.83 23.29
CA GLU A 200 -46.31 34.86 22.20
C GLU A 200 -45.27 35.17 21.10
N VAL A 201 -45.12 36.45 20.75
CA VAL A 201 -44.15 36.89 19.72
C VAL A 201 -42.73 36.79 20.26
N LYS A 202 -42.50 37.10 21.54
CA LYS A 202 -41.21 36.87 22.22
C LYS A 202 -40.83 35.40 22.22
N PHE A 203 -41.78 34.51 22.53
CA PHE A 203 -41.56 33.06 22.44
C PHE A 203 -41.14 32.64 21.04
N LYS A 204 -41.92 33.03 20.00
CA LYS A 204 -41.62 32.70 18.60
C LYS A 204 -40.27 33.25 18.15
N LEU A 205 -39.88 34.43 18.61
CA LEU A 205 -38.58 35.02 18.33
C LEU A 205 -37.44 34.24 18.97
N LEU A 206 -37.50 33.99 20.28
CA LEU A 206 -36.49 33.21 21.01
C LEU A 206 -36.34 31.79 20.44
N ALA A 207 -37.47 31.13 20.13
CA ALA A 207 -37.47 29.82 19.51
C ALA A 207 -36.77 29.86 18.15
N ASN A 208 -37.09 30.83 17.28
CA ASN A 208 -36.44 30.97 15.98
C ASN A 208 -34.94 31.29 16.09
N ILE A 209 -34.52 32.13 17.04
CA ILE A 209 -33.10 32.37 17.31
C ILE A 209 -32.41 31.07 17.73
N GLY A 210 -32.99 30.35 18.69
CA GLY A 210 -32.43 29.10 19.19
C GLY A 210 -32.31 28.04 18.10
N VAL A 211 -33.34 27.84 17.26
CA VAL A 211 -33.24 26.88 16.15
C VAL A 211 -32.27 27.37 15.07
N THR A 212 -32.16 28.67 14.81
CA THR A 212 -31.14 29.19 13.86
C THR A 212 -29.72 28.94 14.38
N TYR A 213 -29.47 29.06 15.69
CA TYR A 213 -28.21 28.64 16.29
C TYR A 213 -27.96 27.13 16.13
N LEU A 214 -29.00 26.29 16.22
CA LEU A 214 -28.85 24.85 15.95
C LEU A 214 -28.52 24.55 14.51
N ASP A 215 -29.17 25.22 13.55
CA ASP A 215 -28.84 25.08 12.14
C ASP A 215 -27.37 25.46 11.87
N LEU A 216 -26.85 26.45 12.60
CA LEU A 216 -25.44 26.87 12.56
C LEU A 216 -24.49 25.96 13.37
N GLY A 217 -25.00 24.94 14.07
CA GLY A 217 -24.22 24.01 14.89
C GLY A 217 -23.89 24.52 16.31
N GLU A 218 -24.35 25.70 16.70
CA GLU A 218 -24.06 26.37 17.97
C GLU A 218 -25.00 25.88 19.10
N LYS A 219 -24.87 24.60 19.46
CA LYS A 219 -25.78 23.89 20.41
C LYS A 219 -25.94 24.59 21.77
N LYS A 220 -24.84 25.10 22.36
CA LYS A 220 -24.87 25.79 23.67
C LYS A 220 -25.66 27.10 23.58
N SER A 221 -25.40 27.90 22.55
CA SER A 221 -26.12 29.15 22.30
C SER A 221 -27.60 28.89 22.10
N ALA A 222 -27.95 27.86 21.31
CA ALA A 222 -29.34 27.45 21.15
C ALA A 222 -30.02 27.08 22.48
N ALA A 223 -29.37 26.25 23.30
CA ALA A 223 -29.89 25.87 24.61
C ALA A 223 -30.13 27.08 25.52
N LEU A 224 -29.21 28.06 25.53
CA LEU A 224 -29.40 29.30 26.29
C LEU A 224 -30.64 30.08 25.83
N TYR A 225 -30.87 30.19 24.53
CA TYR A 225 -32.06 30.88 23.99
C TYR A 225 -33.36 30.11 24.28
N PHE A 226 -33.33 28.79 24.25
CA PHE A 226 -34.48 27.99 24.66
C PHE A 226 -34.78 28.11 26.16
N LEU A 227 -33.76 28.20 27.02
CA LEU A 227 -33.97 28.44 28.44
C LEU A 227 -34.59 29.82 28.73
N LYS A 228 -34.26 30.85 27.94
CA LYS A 228 -34.90 32.17 28.05
C LYS A 228 -36.43 32.10 27.88
N ILE A 229 -36.96 31.13 27.13
CA ILE A 229 -38.41 30.94 26.94
C ILE A 229 -39.10 30.65 28.28
N GLY A 230 -38.45 29.94 29.21
CA GLY A 230 -39.00 29.61 30.52
C GLY A 230 -39.24 30.83 31.43
N GLY A 231 -38.72 32.00 31.07
CA GLY A 231 -38.97 33.27 31.77
C GLY A 231 -40.18 34.05 31.25
N LEU A 232 -40.87 33.58 30.20
CA LEU A 232 -42.04 34.23 29.63
C LEU A 232 -43.32 33.82 30.38
N VAL A 233 -44.30 34.72 30.49
CA VAL A 233 -45.63 34.41 31.05
C VAL A 233 -46.53 33.81 29.96
N TYR A 234 -46.00 32.83 29.25
CA TYR A 234 -46.66 32.13 28.15
C TYR A 234 -46.21 30.67 28.15
N GLU A 235 -47.05 29.80 28.70
CA GLU A 235 -46.79 28.37 28.78
C GLU A 235 -47.71 27.62 27.80
N SER A 236 -47.08 26.99 26.83
CA SER A 236 -47.71 26.10 25.85
C SER A 236 -46.90 24.81 25.72
N LEU A 237 -47.49 23.79 25.08
CA LEU A 237 -46.77 22.57 24.75
C LEU A 237 -45.46 22.87 24.00
N ASP A 238 -45.49 23.80 23.04
CA ASP A 238 -44.29 24.18 22.27
C ASP A 238 -43.22 24.83 23.15
N THR A 239 -43.59 25.71 24.08
CA THR A 239 -42.63 26.34 25.00
C THR A 239 -41.93 25.32 25.88
N LEU A 240 -42.68 24.35 26.43
CA LEU A 240 -42.14 23.27 27.25
C LEU A 240 -41.24 22.35 26.42
N SER A 241 -41.61 22.05 25.17
CA SER A 241 -40.77 21.26 24.27
C SER A 241 -39.41 21.89 24.00
N TYR A 242 -39.34 23.21 23.83
CA TYR A 242 -38.05 23.90 23.66
C TYR A 242 -37.21 23.90 24.93
N ILE A 243 -37.84 24.09 26.10
CA ILE A 243 -37.15 23.99 27.39
C ILE A 243 -36.60 22.56 27.59
N CYS A 244 -37.38 21.53 27.28
CA CYS A 244 -36.92 20.14 27.26
C CYS A 244 -35.76 19.94 26.29
N MET A 245 -35.83 20.51 25.08
CA MET A 245 -34.71 20.47 24.12
C MET A 245 -33.44 21.10 24.69
N ALA A 246 -33.56 22.22 25.40
CA ALA A 246 -32.44 22.87 26.06
C ALA A 246 -31.77 21.95 27.08
N TYR A 247 -32.55 21.35 27.98
CA TYR A 247 -32.03 20.44 28.99
C TYR A 247 -31.51 19.12 28.40
N ALA A 248 -32.08 18.64 27.30
CA ALA A 248 -31.53 17.51 26.56
C ALA A 248 -30.17 17.82 25.92
N ILE A 249 -29.99 19.04 25.38
CA ILE A 249 -28.69 19.50 24.85
C ILE A 249 -27.65 19.65 25.96
N LEU A 250 -28.08 20.13 27.14
CA LEU A 250 -27.23 20.32 28.31
C LEU A 250 -27.03 19.03 29.13
N ASP A 251 -27.68 17.93 28.72
CA ASP A 251 -27.68 16.63 29.40
C ASP A 251 -28.14 16.68 30.88
N ASP A 252 -29.06 17.59 31.21
CA ASP A 252 -29.63 17.75 32.56
C ASP A 252 -30.93 16.92 32.67
N GLY A 253 -30.78 15.65 33.08
CA GLY A 253 -31.88 14.68 33.15
C GLY A 253 -32.98 15.01 34.14
N GLU A 254 -32.64 15.58 35.30
CA GLU A 254 -33.62 15.90 36.34
C GLU A 254 -34.55 17.03 35.88
N LYS A 255 -33.98 18.13 35.38
CA LYS A 255 -34.78 19.24 34.86
C LYS A 255 -35.54 18.84 33.61
N PHE A 256 -34.92 18.07 32.71
CA PHE A 256 -35.64 17.52 31.56
C PHE A 256 -36.92 16.79 31.99
N ASN A 257 -36.82 15.83 32.93
CA ASN A 257 -37.97 15.05 33.38
C ASN A 257 -39.06 15.93 33.99
N HIS A 258 -38.67 16.94 34.80
CA HIS A 258 -39.61 17.90 35.38
C HIS A 258 -40.46 18.62 34.31
N TYR A 259 -39.83 19.14 33.26
CA TYR A 259 -40.55 19.85 32.19
C TYR A 259 -41.26 18.89 31.22
N PHE A 260 -40.71 17.69 31.02
CA PHE A 260 -41.28 16.65 30.15
C PHE A 260 -42.60 16.13 30.70
N GLU A 261 -42.69 15.83 32.00
CA GLU A 261 -43.96 15.43 32.64
C GLU A 261 -45.02 16.53 32.56
N ARG A 262 -44.61 17.80 32.69
CA ARG A 262 -45.52 18.95 32.53
C ARG A 262 -46.04 19.05 31.10
N ALA A 263 -45.18 18.85 30.10
CA ALA A 263 -45.57 18.86 28.69
C ALA A 263 -46.61 17.77 28.39
N LEU A 264 -46.39 16.55 28.91
CA LEU A 264 -47.30 15.42 28.70
C LEU A 264 -48.67 15.59 29.37
N LYS A 265 -48.80 16.44 30.40
CA LYS A 265 -50.10 16.82 30.98
C LYS A 265 -50.94 17.72 30.07
N ILE A 266 -50.31 18.47 29.18
CA ILE A 266 -51.00 19.36 28.22
C ILE A 266 -51.49 18.57 26.99
N GLY A 267 -50.76 17.53 26.59
CA GLY A 267 -51.15 16.61 25.51
C GLY A 267 -50.02 15.65 25.14
N ASP A 268 -50.19 14.87 24.06
CA ASP A 268 -49.25 13.80 23.67
C ASP A 268 -47.85 14.27 23.19
N GLY A 269 -47.51 15.54 23.34
CA GLY A 269 -46.24 16.11 22.85
C GLY A 269 -46.29 16.66 21.41
N ASN A 270 -45.11 17.04 20.93
CA ASN A 270 -44.83 17.43 19.55
C ASN A 270 -43.46 16.86 19.13
N GLU A 271 -43.07 17.04 17.88
CA GLU A 271 -41.81 16.49 17.36
C GLU A 271 -40.57 16.96 18.14
N ASN A 272 -40.58 18.21 18.62
CA ASN A 272 -39.49 18.77 19.42
C ASN A 272 -39.37 18.08 20.79
N LEU A 273 -40.50 17.82 21.46
CA LEU A 273 -40.52 17.12 22.74
C LEU A 273 -39.92 15.71 22.61
N TRP A 274 -40.38 14.95 21.61
CA TRP A 274 -39.93 13.59 21.37
C TRP A 274 -38.51 13.53 20.83
N SER A 275 -38.10 14.53 20.05
CA SER A 275 -36.70 14.74 19.67
C SER A 275 -35.76 14.98 20.84
N ALA A 276 -36.22 15.72 21.86
CA ALA A 276 -35.46 15.97 23.08
C ALA A 276 -35.42 14.72 23.97
N PHE A 277 -36.53 13.98 24.04
CA PHE A 277 -36.61 12.68 24.72
C PHE A 277 -35.62 11.66 24.13
N LEU A 278 -35.57 11.53 22.80
CA LEU A 278 -34.58 10.72 22.09
C LEU A 278 -33.16 11.14 22.48
N LEU A 279 -32.87 12.44 22.39
CA LEU A 279 -31.54 12.97 22.63
C LEU A 279 -31.05 12.67 24.05
N ILE A 280 -31.89 12.83 25.08
CA ILE A 280 -31.46 12.65 26.47
C ILE A 280 -31.42 11.20 26.94
N ASN A 281 -32.13 10.30 26.25
CA ASN A 281 -32.22 8.88 26.58
C ASN A 281 -31.36 7.97 25.69
N ARG A 282 -30.71 8.52 24.66
CA ARG A 282 -29.89 7.81 23.66
C ARG A 282 -28.88 6.79 24.24
N ASP A 283 -28.36 7.06 25.44
CA ASP A 283 -27.33 6.25 26.10
C ASP A 283 -27.87 5.58 27.38
N LYS A 284 -29.18 5.67 27.66
CA LYS A 284 -29.80 5.27 28.95
C LYS A 284 -30.76 4.09 28.82
N ILE A 285 -31.49 4.01 27.72
CA ILE A 285 -32.46 2.95 27.41
C ILE A 285 -32.34 2.57 25.95
N SER A 286 -32.83 1.37 25.57
CA SER A 286 -32.65 0.87 24.21
C SER A 286 -33.45 1.66 23.18
N ALA A 287 -32.98 1.68 21.93
CA ALA A 287 -33.63 2.34 20.79
C ALA A 287 -35.06 1.82 20.59
N GLU A 288 -35.28 0.52 20.82
CA GLU A 288 -36.61 -0.09 20.74
C GLU A 288 -37.53 0.39 21.88
N GLU A 289 -37.01 0.51 23.10
CA GLU A 289 -37.78 1.07 24.22
C GLU A 289 -38.11 2.56 23.98
N ILE A 290 -37.17 3.32 23.42
CA ILE A 290 -37.40 4.72 23.03
C ILE A 290 -38.49 4.79 21.96
N LYS A 291 -38.39 4.00 20.88
CA LYS A 291 -39.37 3.95 19.79
C LYS A 291 -40.77 3.63 20.31
N ASN A 292 -40.91 2.67 21.23
CA ASN A 292 -42.19 2.28 21.81
C ASN A 292 -42.83 3.34 22.70
N LYS A 293 -42.03 4.22 23.32
CA LYS A 293 -42.53 5.35 24.11
C LYS A 293 -42.98 6.54 23.26
N ILE A 294 -42.49 6.66 22.02
CA ILE A 294 -42.89 7.74 21.10
C ILE A 294 -44.24 7.39 20.46
N PRO A 295 -45.25 8.29 20.52
CA PRO A 295 -46.53 8.07 19.86
C PRO A 295 -46.37 7.82 18.35
N PRO A 296 -47.09 6.86 17.74
CA PRO A 296 -46.89 6.46 16.34
C PRO A 296 -46.99 7.59 15.31
N LYS A 297 -47.77 8.64 15.62
CA LYS A 297 -47.92 9.83 14.75
C LYS A 297 -46.61 10.62 14.59
N PHE A 298 -45.73 10.60 15.60
CA PHE A 298 -44.44 11.31 15.57
C PHE A 298 -43.31 10.46 15.00
N ILE A 299 -43.42 9.13 15.05
CA ILE A 299 -42.44 8.23 14.44
C ILE A 299 -42.31 8.46 12.93
N LYS A 300 -43.37 8.97 12.27
CA LYS A 300 -43.35 9.29 10.83
C LYS A 300 -42.53 10.53 10.46
N SER A 301 -42.04 11.31 11.43
CA SER A 301 -41.22 12.50 11.17
C SER A 301 -39.81 12.08 10.75
N ASP A 302 -39.32 12.65 9.63
CA ASP A 302 -38.00 12.35 9.08
C ASP A 302 -36.88 12.56 10.11
N PHE A 303 -37.03 13.56 10.99
CA PHE A 303 -36.08 13.89 12.04
C PHE A 303 -36.04 12.86 13.17
N ILE A 304 -37.19 12.26 13.50
CA ILE A 304 -37.26 11.17 14.48
C ILE A 304 -36.74 9.87 13.87
N ILE A 305 -37.08 9.58 12.62
CA ILE A 305 -36.61 8.41 11.88
C ILE A 305 -35.08 8.40 11.82
N ILE A 306 -34.44 9.50 11.39
CA ILE A 306 -32.98 9.59 11.31
C ILE A 306 -32.29 9.36 12.66
N LYS A 307 -32.85 9.88 13.75
CA LYS A 307 -32.31 9.66 15.10
C LYS A 307 -32.43 8.20 15.51
N LEU A 308 -33.56 7.57 15.23
CA LEU A 308 -33.77 6.16 15.52
C LEU A 308 -32.82 5.27 14.70
N ILE A 309 -32.57 5.60 13.43
CA ILE A 309 -31.57 4.90 12.59
C ILE A 309 -30.18 4.96 13.24
N ASP A 310 -29.72 6.15 13.65
CA ASP A 310 -28.42 6.32 14.32
C ASP A 310 -28.34 5.48 15.60
N LEU A 311 -29.39 5.47 16.43
CA LEU A 311 -29.44 4.67 17.65
C LEU A 311 -29.44 3.16 17.38
N PHE A 312 -30.25 2.69 16.44
CA PHE A 312 -30.26 1.27 16.08
C PHE A 312 -28.91 0.81 15.52
N ASN A 313 -28.22 1.65 14.75
CA ASN A 313 -26.87 1.36 14.29
C ASN A 313 -25.88 1.26 15.46
N LYS A 314 -25.94 2.19 16.42
CA LYS A 314 -25.09 2.17 17.63
C LYS A 314 -25.31 0.92 18.48
N GLU A 315 -26.54 0.42 18.54
CA GLU A 315 -26.89 -0.82 19.24
C GLU A 315 -26.57 -2.10 18.44
N GLY A 316 -26.13 -1.97 17.18
CA GLY A 316 -25.92 -3.11 16.29
C GLY A 316 -27.21 -3.74 15.75
N ASN A 317 -28.37 -3.10 15.92
CA ASN A 317 -29.66 -3.55 15.38
C ASN A 317 -29.81 -3.12 13.90
N ILE A 318 -29.05 -3.79 13.03
CA ILE A 318 -28.93 -3.46 11.61
C ILE A 318 -30.30 -3.58 10.89
N SER A 319 -31.12 -4.57 11.26
CA SER A 319 -32.40 -4.81 10.58
C SER A 319 -33.40 -3.67 10.79
N ALA A 320 -33.56 -3.20 12.03
CA ALA A 320 -34.47 -2.09 12.35
C ALA A 320 -33.99 -0.76 11.75
N SER A 321 -32.66 -0.56 11.72
CA SER A 321 -32.02 0.57 11.03
C SER A 321 -32.31 0.57 9.53
N GLN A 322 -32.15 -0.56 8.84
CA GLN A 322 -32.39 -0.69 7.40
C GLN A 322 -33.85 -0.44 7.00
N GLU A 323 -34.81 -0.93 7.79
CA GLU A 323 -36.23 -0.70 7.56
C GLU A 323 -36.56 0.81 7.53
N LEU A 324 -36.06 1.54 8.53
CA LEU A 324 -36.23 2.99 8.63
C LEU A 324 -35.44 3.75 7.56
N MET A 325 -34.25 3.28 7.18
CA MET A 325 -33.45 3.91 6.12
C MET A 325 -34.18 3.92 4.77
N TRP A 326 -34.92 2.86 4.43
CA TRP A 326 -35.68 2.79 3.18
C TRP A 326 -36.76 3.88 3.08
N GLU A 327 -37.41 4.24 4.18
CA GLU A 327 -38.42 5.30 4.19
C GLU A 327 -37.82 6.67 3.84
N ILE A 328 -36.64 6.99 4.38
CA ILE A 328 -35.93 8.22 4.06
C ILE A 328 -35.41 8.19 2.62
N GLU A 329 -34.77 7.09 2.23
CA GLU A 329 -34.18 6.95 0.90
C GLU A 329 -35.21 7.12 -0.22
N ALA A 330 -36.43 6.58 -0.05
CA ALA A 330 -37.52 6.76 -1.00
C ALA A 330 -37.88 8.24 -1.21
N LYS A 331 -37.84 9.07 -0.16
CA LYS A 331 -38.10 10.52 -0.22
C LYS A 331 -36.94 11.26 -0.89
N LEU A 332 -35.70 10.86 -0.59
CA LEU A 332 -34.49 11.48 -1.14
C LEU A 332 -34.35 11.33 -2.67
N ARG A 333 -35.01 10.34 -3.28
CA ARG A 333 -35.06 10.16 -4.74
C ARG A 333 -35.67 11.35 -5.49
N SER A 334 -36.52 12.14 -4.84
CA SER A 334 -37.08 13.35 -5.45
C SER A 334 -36.11 14.52 -5.27
N ASP A 335 -35.71 15.17 -6.37
CA ASP A 335 -34.89 16.40 -6.34
C ASP A 335 -35.57 17.59 -5.62
N ASN A 336 -36.89 17.50 -5.38
CA ASN A 336 -37.66 18.52 -4.69
C ASN A 336 -37.53 18.48 -3.15
N TYR A 337 -36.96 17.42 -2.58
CA TYR A 337 -36.66 17.34 -1.15
C TYR A 337 -35.54 18.34 -0.77
N LYS A 338 -35.75 19.22 0.20
CA LYS A 338 -34.82 20.36 0.45
C LYS A 338 -34.27 20.39 1.87
N GLU A 339 -34.66 19.45 2.70
CA GLU A 339 -34.28 19.31 4.10
C GLU A 339 -32.84 18.80 4.20
N TRP A 340 -31.89 19.69 3.95
CA TRP A 340 -30.46 19.37 3.89
C TRP A 340 -29.94 18.71 5.16
N GLN A 341 -30.53 18.99 6.33
CA GLN A 341 -30.19 18.36 7.60
C GLN A 341 -30.43 16.84 7.54
N ILE A 342 -31.56 16.42 6.94
CA ILE A 342 -31.91 15.01 6.76
C ILE A 342 -31.02 14.38 5.71
N ILE A 343 -30.77 15.07 4.59
CA ILE A 343 -29.85 14.60 3.55
C ILE A 343 -28.47 14.34 4.16
N SER A 344 -27.94 15.31 4.93
CA SER A 344 -26.61 15.23 5.55
C SER A 344 -26.54 14.09 6.56
N ALA A 345 -27.54 13.96 7.43
CA ALA A 345 -27.56 12.93 8.46
C ALA A 345 -27.68 11.52 7.84
N TYR A 346 -28.59 11.34 6.89
CA TYR A 346 -28.72 10.09 6.13
C TYR A 346 -27.39 9.73 5.45
N THR A 347 -26.76 10.72 4.81
CA THR A 347 -25.51 10.50 4.09
C THR A 347 -24.38 10.09 5.03
N GLY A 348 -24.23 10.78 6.17
CA GLY A 348 -23.26 10.40 7.20
C GLY A 348 -23.45 8.97 7.69
N ILE A 349 -24.69 8.57 7.96
CA ILE A 349 -25.04 7.19 8.36
C ILE A 349 -24.71 6.18 7.24
N LEU A 350 -25.07 6.51 6.00
CA LEU A 350 -24.90 5.64 4.83
C LEU A 350 -23.44 5.21 4.64
N VAL A 351 -22.51 6.14 4.85
CA VAL A 351 -21.06 5.89 4.64
C VAL A 351 -20.25 5.76 5.92
N GLY A 352 -20.80 6.02 7.11
CA GLY A 352 -20.06 6.03 8.37
C GLY A 352 -19.42 4.67 8.71
N GLY A 353 -20.06 3.56 8.36
CA GLY A 353 -19.49 2.21 8.50
C GLY A 353 -18.69 1.71 7.30
N ILE A 354 -18.57 2.52 6.24
CA ILE A 354 -17.89 2.16 4.98
C ILE A 354 -16.58 2.94 4.85
N LEU A 355 -16.64 4.26 5.02
CA LEU A 355 -15.48 5.16 5.01
C LEU A 355 -14.74 5.10 6.34
N THR A 356 -14.49 3.88 6.82
CA THR A 356 -13.56 3.62 7.92
C THR A 356 -12.15 3.83 7.41
N ILE A 357 -11.22 3.98 8.34
CA ILE A 357 -9.83 4.22 7.98
C ILE A 357 -9.25 3.05 7.23
N GLU A 358 -9.45 1.84 7.73
CA GLU A 358 -8.83 0.63 7.20
C GLU A 358 -9.17 0.53 5.71
N LYS A 359 -10.41 0.81 5.35
CA LYS A 359 -10.89 0.78 3.97
C LYS A 359 -10.37 1.95 3.14
N LEU A 360 -10.40 3.18 3.68
CA LEU A 360 -9.84 4.36 3.00
C LEU A 360 -8.34 4.22 2.73
N HIS A 361 -7.60 3.62 3.67
CA HIS A 361 -6.16 3.45 3.62
C HIS A 361 -5.75 2.28 2.72
N LEU A 362 -6.35 1.11 2.90
CA LEU A 362 -6.11 -0.07 2.06
C LEU A 362 -6.74 0.07 0.67
N ASN A 363 -7.55 1.11 0.46
CA ASN A 363 -8.39 1.31 -0.73
C ASN A 363 -9.19 0.04 -1.06
N HIS A 364 -9.76 -0.58 -0.03
CA HIS A 364 -10.44 -1.87 -0.12
C HIS A 364 -11.94 -1.68 0.11
N PHE A 365 -12.66 -1.52 -1.00
CA PHE A 365 -14.12 -1.40 -1.02
C PHE A 365 -14.70 -2.44 -1.96
N ASN A 366 -15.81 -3.07 -1.57
CA ASN A 366 -16.57 -3.92 -2.47
C ASN A 366 -17.51 -3.09 -3.38
N GLU A 367 -18.06 -3.71 -4.42
CA GLU A 367 -18.93 -3.01 -5.40
C GLU A 367 -20.16 -2.36 -4.74
N GLY A 368 -20.79 -3.03 -3.77
CA GLY A 368 -21.95 -2.49 -3.05
C GLY A 368 -21.60 -1.27 -2.19
N GLU A 369 -20.40 -1.24 -1.62
CA GLU A 369 -19.87 -0.10 -0.87
C GLU A 369 -19.58 1.10 -1.77
N LEU A 370 -18.95 0.86 -2.92
CA LEU A 370 -18.66 1.92 -3.90
C LEU A 370 -19.94 2.59 -4.40
N LEU A 371 -21.01 1.83 -4.62
CA LEU A 371 -22.33 2.38 -4.97
C LEU A 371 -22.91 3.29 -3.88
N LYS A 372 -22.79 2.89 -2.60
CA LYS A 372 -23.23 3.73 -1.47
C LYS A 372 -22.39 4.99 -1.32
N ILE A 373 -21.08 4.89 -1.57
CA ILE A 373 -20.17 6.04 -1.57
C ILE A 373 -20.52 7.02 -2.70
N GLU A 374 -20.83 6.51 -3.89
CA GLU A 374 -21.25 7.33 -5.03
C GLU A 374 -22.60 8.01 -4.78
N GLN A 375 -23.55 7.30 -4.16
CA GLN A 375 -24.81 7.88 -3.69
C GLN A 375 -24.56 9.01 -2.69
N ALA A 376 -23.67 8.80 -1.71
CA ALA A 376 -23.30 9.83 -0.74
C ALA A 376 -22.65 11.06 -1.38
N PHE A 377 -21.73 10.85 -2.33
CA PHE A 377 -21.12 11.93 -3.11
C PHE A 377 -22.18 12.81 -3.81
N ASN A 378 -23.19 12.18 -4.42
CA ASN A 378 -24.28 12.89 -5.10
C ASN A 378 -25.16 13.68 -4.11
N LEU A 379 -25.46 13.10 -2.95
CA LEU A 379 -26.23 13.77 -1.90
C LEU A 379 -25.49 14.97 -1.29
N TYR A 380 -24.18 14.85 -1.01
CA TYR A 380 -23.37 15.99 -0.58
C TYR A 380 -23.30 17.10 -1.64
N SER A 381 -23.15 16.73 -2.91
CA SER A 381 -23.17 17.68 -4.03
C SER A 381 -24.50 18.41 -4.15
N ARG A 382 -25.61 17.74 -3.84
CA ARG A 382 -26.95 18.35 -3.77
C ARG A 382 -27.06 19.34 -2.62
N ILE A 383 -26.53 19.02 -1.43
CA ILE A 383 -26.49 19.96 -0.30
C ILE A 383 -25.71 21.22 -0.68
N ILE A 384 -24.55 21.10 -1.31
CA ILE A 384 -23.76 22.25 -1.78
C ILE A 384 -24.59 23.16 -2.70
N LYS A 385 -25.36 22.58 -3.63
CA LYS A 385 -26.27 23.35 -4.51
C LYS A 385 -27.38 24.07 -3.76
N LEU A 386 -27.92 23.49 -2.67
CA LEU A 386 -28.95 24.12 -1.84
C LEU A 386 -28.45 25.35 -1.08
N PHE A 387 -27.14 25.46 -0.88
CA PHE A 387 -26.48 26.57 -0.19
C PHE A 387 -25.90 27.62 -1.15
N ASN A 388 -26.17 27.56 -2.45
CA ASN A 388 -25.62 28.49 -3.44
C ASN A 388 -26.01 29.94 -3.11
N ASN A 389 -25.02 30.79 -2.79
CA ASN A 389 -25.15 32.17 -2.26
C ASN A 389 -25.55 32.35 -0.78
N SER A 390 -25.30 31.35 0.08
CA SER A 390 -25.55 31.44 1.52
C SER A 390 -24.27 31.61 2.35
N GLU A 391 -24.37 32.33 3.47
CA GLU A 391 -23.28 32.51 4.44
C GLU A 391 -23.36 31.45 5.56
N ALA A 392 -22.99 30.21 5.26
CA ALA A 392 -22.91 29.12 6.24
C ALA A 392 -21.59 28.33 6.14
N PRO A 393 -20.44 29.00 6.39
CA PRO A 393 -19.11 28.45 6.11
C PRO A 393 -18.81 27.15 6.87
N LYS A 394 -19.21 27.04 8.15
CA LYS A 394 -18.99 25.81 8.94
C LYS A 394 -19.74 24.61 8.39
N ILE A 395 -20.99 24.80 7.95
CA ILE A 395 -21.82 23.73 7.39
C ILE A 395 -21.21 23.28 6.07
N LEU A 396 -20.97 24.23 5.16
CA LEU A 396 -20.36 23.93 3.88
C LEU A 396 -19.00 23.26 4.04
N SER A 397 -18.16 23.71 4.98
CA SER A 397 -16.88 23.09 5.28
C SER A 397 -17.02 21.60 5.62
N ASN A 398 -17.95 21.25 6.51
CA ASN A 398 -18.23 19.84 6.85
C ASN A 398 -18.70 19.04 5.63
N ILE A 399 -19.57 19.61 4.79
CA ILE A 399 -20.10 18.93 3.61
C ILE A 399 -19.01 18.69 2.57
N TYR A 400 -18.18 19.70 2.27
CA TYR A 400 -17.03 19.57 1.38
C TYR A 400 -16.03 18.54 1.93
N PHE A 401 -15.74 18.58 3.22
CA PHE A 401 -14.84 17.62 3.87
C PHE A 401 -15.32 16.18 3.69
N ASN A 402 -16.60 15.91 3.98
CA ASN A 402 -17.16 14.57 3.85
C ASN A 402 -17.26 14.12 2.40
N ARG A 403 -17.55 15.04 1.48
CA ARG A 403 -17.52 14.75 0.04
C ARG A 403 -16.10 14.42 -0.44
N ALA A 404 -15.08 15.07 0.11
CA ALA A 404 -13.67 14.75 -0.16
C ALA A 404 -13.30 13.32 0.30
N LEU A 405 -13.85 12.85 1.43
CA LEU A 405 -13.67 11.46 1.85
C LEU A 405 -14.31 10.48 0.85
N CYS A 406 -15.51 10.76 0.35
CA CYS A 406 -16.11 9.96 -0.73
C CYS A 406 -15.23 9.97 -1.99
N LEU A 407 -14.73 11.13 -2.40
CA LEU A 407 -13.85 11.27 -3.56
C LEU A 407 -12.52 10.54 -3.38
N THR A 408 -12.03 10.43 -2.14
CA THR A 408 -10.85 9.62 -1.80
C THR A 408 -11.08 8.16 -2.12
N ALA A 409 -12.19 7.57 -1.65
CA ALA A 409 -12.56 6.19 -1.94
C ALA A 409 -12.86 5.94 -3.43
N LEU A 410 -13.44 6.93 -4.11
CA LEU A 410 -13.71 6.87 -5.56
C LEU A 410 -12.47 7.16 -6.43
N SER A 411 -11.30 7.38 -5.83
CA SER A 411 -10.04 7.67 -6.53
C SER A 411 -10.09 8.92 -7.45
N ARG A 412 -10.90 9.94 -7.10
CA ARG A 412 -11.06 11.21 -7.85
C ARG A 412 -10.20 12.32 -7.22
N ALA A 413 -8.91 12.29 -7.53
CA ALA A 413 -7.89 13.07 -6.81
C ALA A 413 -8.05 14.59 -6.91
N GLU A 414 -8.29 15.14 -8.10
CA GLU A 414 -8.33 16.60 -8.31
C GLU A 414 -9.50 17.25 -7.55
N GLU A 415 -10.71 16.68 -7.69
CA GLU A 415 -11.90 17.16 -7.00
C GLU A 415 -11.79 17.00 -5.48
N ARG A 416 -11.17 15.90 -5.01
CA ARG A 416 -10.92 15.68 -3.59
C ARG A 416 -10.06 16.80 -3.01
N ASP A 417 -8.99 17.15 -3.70
CA ASP A 417 -8.02 18.13 -3.21
C ASP A 417 -8.66 19.53 -3.15
N GLU A 418 -9.45 19.89 -4.17
CA GLU A 418 -10.27 21.10 -4.18
C GLU A 418 -11.26 21.14 -3.01
N ASP A 419 -11.93 20.02 -2.71
CA ASP A 419 -12.90 19.94 -1.61
C ASP A 419 -12.23 20.10 -0.23
N PHE A 420 -11.06 19.49 0.01
CA PHE A 420 -10.34 19.68 1.27
C PHE A 420 -9.82 21.12 1.42
N GLU A 421 -9.31 21.73 0.36
CA GLU A 421 -8.88 23.13 0.37
C GLU A 421 -10.06 24.08 0.61
N THR A 422 -11.19 23.82 -0.04
CA THR A 422 -12.44 24.57 0.14
C THR A 422 -12.94 24.45 1.58
N ALA A 423 -12.95 23.23 2.14
CA ALA A 423 -13.35 23.00 3.52
C ALA A 423 -12.47 23.81 4.51
N TRP A 424 -11.14 23.75 4.35
CA TRP A 424 -10.19 24.51 5.16
C TRP A 424 -10.37 26.03 5.06
N ASN A 425 -10.62 26.55 3.85
CA ASN A 425 -10.82 27.98 3.63
C ASN A 425 -12.13 28.49 4.24
N LEU A 426 -13.16 27.65 4.28
CA LEU A 426 -14.45 27.95 4.88
C LEU A 426 -14.38 27.89 6.42
N ASP A 427 -13.78 26.85 6.99
CA ASP A 427 -13.62 26.69 8.45
C ASP A 427 -12.24 26.13 8.78
N LYS A 428 -11.45 26.91 9.52
CA LYS A 428 -10.07 26.55 9.93
C LYS A 428 -10.08 25.80 11.25
N SER A 429 -10.82 24.71 11.26
CA SER A 429 -10.93 23.80 12.39
C SER A 429 -9.79 22.79 12.41
N HIS A 430 -9.67 22.06 13.53
CA HIS A 430 -8.69 20.98 13.65
C HIS A 430 -8.93 19.87 12.61
N PHE A 431 -10.19 19.60 12.27
CA PHE A 431 -10.52 18.51 11.34
C PHE A 431 -10.14 18.85 9.89
N THR A 432 -10.41 20.09 9.44
CA THR A 432 -10.02 20.53 8.10
C THR A 432 -8.50 20.67 7.96
N PHE A 433 -7.82 21.14 9.01
CA PHE A 433 -6.36 21.14 9.09
C PHE A 433 -5.81 19.74 8.80
N LYS A 434 -6.29 18.74 9.55
CA LYS A 434 -5.81 17.37 9.45
C LYS A 434 -6.06 16.74 8.09
N GLY A 435 -7.29 16.83 7.57
CA GLY A 435 -7.61 16.26 6.25
C GLY A 435 -6.70 16.84 5.18
N LEU A 436 -6.55 18.16 5.15
CA LEU A 436 -5.69 18.82 4.18
C LEU A 436 -4.19 18.51 4.41
N PHE A 437 -3.74 18.40 5.66
CA PHE A 437 -2.37 18.00 6.00
C PHE A 437 -2.05 16.61 5.47
N LEU A 438 -2.94 15.63 5.69
CA LEU A 438 -2.75 14.25 5.21
C LEU A 438 -2.71 14.18 3.68
N ILE A 439 -3.52 14.98 3.00
CA ILE A 439 -3.47 15.08 1.53
C ILE A 439 -2.14 15.64 1.05
N TYR A 440 -1.69 16.75 1.62
CA TYR A 440 -0.39 17.31 1.26
C TYR A 440 0.76 16.36 1.59
N LEU A 441 0.65 15.58 2.67
CA LEU A 441 1.62 14.55 3.04
C LEU A 441 1.67 13.44 2.00
N LYS A 442 0.49 12.92 1.59
CA LYS A 442 0.36 11.88 0.56
C LYS A 442 0.87 12.34 -0.82
N GLN A 443 0.76 13.63 -1.11
CA GLN A 443 1.31 14.26 -2.31
C GLN A 443 2.82 14.59 -2.19
N ASN A 444 3.48 14.20 -1.10
CA ASN A 444 4.85 14.57 -0.76
C ASN A 444 5.12 16.10 -0.79
N SER A 445 4.08 16.92 -0.55
CA SER A 445 4.14 18.37 -0.58
C SER A 445 4.56 18.95 0.79
N LEU A 446 5.73 18.57 1.29
CA LEU A 446 6.19 18.87 2.65
C LEU A 446 6.23 20.37 2.99
N SER A 447 6.53 21.23 2.01
CA SER A 447 6.52 22.69 2.21
C SER A 447 5.11 23.24 2.43
N LYS A 448 4.08 22.66 1.79
CA LYS A 448 2.68 23.00 2.04
C LYS A 448 2.26 22.53 3.43
N CYS A 449 2.64 21.31 3.84
CA CYS A 449 2.43 20.80 5.20
C CYS A 449 3.01 21.75 6.26
N ARG A 450 4.26 22.19 6.09
CA ARG A 450 4.93 23.12 7.01
C ARG A 450 4.19 24.45 7.13
N ARG A 451 3.79 25.06 6.02
CA ARG A 451 3.02 26.31 6.02
C ARG A 451 1.64 26.14 6.64
N LEU A 452 0.97 25.03 6.37
CA LEU A 452 -0.35 24.72 6.92
C LEU A 452 -0.28 24.54 8.44
N LEU A 453 0.70 23.78 8.92
CA LEU A 453 0.97 23.57 10.34
C LEU A 453 1.26 24.88 11.07
N GLN A 454 2.10 25.75 10.51
CA GLN A 454 2.39 27.07 11.09
C GLN A 454 1.12 27.93 11.21
N LYS A 455 0.23 27.91 10.20
CA LYS A 455 -1.06 28.61 10.26
C LYS A 455 -2.01 27.99 11.29
N TRP A 456 -2.02 26.67 11.42
CA TRP A 456 -2.87 25.98 12.39
C TRP A 456 -2.43 26.26 13.84
N LYS A 457 -1.11 26.29 14.11
CA LYS A 457 -0.52 26.57 15.42
C LYS A 457 -0.84 27.95 16.00
N THR A 458 -1.46 28.86 15.23
CA THR A 458 -1.95 30.15 15.76
C THR A 458 -3.31 30.03 16.47
N ASN A 459 -4.02 28.92 16.29
CA ASN A 459 -5.31 28.67 16.93
C ASN A 459 -5.12 28.21 18.39
N THR A 460 -6.08 28.53 19.25
CA THR A 460 -6.17 27.96 20.59
C THR A 460 -6.63 26.50 20.49
N MET A 461 -5.93 25.58 21.15
CA MET A 461 -6.16 24.15 21.04
C MET A 461 -6.59 23.56 22.39
N MET A 462 -7.46 22.57 22.36
CA MET A 462 -7.67 21.67 23.49
C MET A 462 -6.53 20.64 23.57
N PRO A 463 -6.29 19.98 24.72
CA PRO A 463 -5.19 19.00 24.85
C PRO A 463 -5.20 17.88 23.80
N ASP A 464 -6.39 17.43 23.38
CA ASP A 464 -6.52 16.44 22.29
C ASP A 464 -6.03 16.99 20.94
N GLU A 465 -6.31 18.25 20.64
CA GLU A 465 -5.87 18.92 19.41
C GLU A 465 -4.37 19.22 19.46
N GLU A 466 -3.84 19.60 20.63
CA GLU A 466 -2.39 19.77 20.83
C GLU A 466 -1.63 18.48 20.56
N PHE A 467 -2.07 17.36 21.16
CA PHE A 467 -1.45 16.06 20.95
C PHE A 467 -1.46 15.64 19.47
N GLN A 468 -2.58 15.83 18.78
CA GLN A 468 -2.69 15.46 17.38
C GLN A 468 -1.92 16.39 16.44
N THR A 469 -1.80 17.66 16.80
CA THR A 469 -0.94 18.62 16.08
C THR A 469 0.52 18.25 16.23
N PHE A 470 0.93 17.81 17.43
CA PHE A 470 2.26 17.26 17.68
C PHE A 470 2.57 16.07 16.78
N ILE A 471 1.64 15.11 16.60
CA ILE A 471 1.83 13.98 15.68
C ILE A 471 2.17 14.47 14.26
N CYS A 472 1.42 15.45 13.75
CA CYS A 472 1.68 16.05 12.43
C CYS A 472 3.08 16.68 12.35
N GLU A 473 3.45 17.43 13.39
CA GLU A 473 4.72 18.15 13.46
C GLU A 473 5.91 17.19 13.57
N ALA A 474 5.81 16.18 14.44
CA ALA A 474 6.79 15.12 14.60
C ALA A 474 7.02 14.37 13.28
N ARG A 475 5.93 14.00 12.58
CA ARG A 475 6.05 13.34 11.27
C ARG A 475 6.72 14.23 10.24
N LEU A 476 6.41 15.52 10.24
CA LEU A 476 7.01 16.46 9.31
C LEU A 476 8.51 16.64 9.58
N LEU A 477 8.91 16.79 10.84
CA LEU A 477 10.31 16.87 11.26
C LEU A 477 11.07 15.60 10.87
N CYS A 478 10.45 14.43 11.10
CA CYS A 478 10.97 13.15 10.65
C CYS A 478 11.22 13.12 9.14
N LEU A 479 10.24 13.53 8.32
CA LEU A 479 10.40 13.55 6.86
C LEU A 479 11.46 14.55 6.38
N PHE A 480 11.76 15.58 7.17
CA PHE A 480 12.88 16.50 6.91
C PHE A 480 14.22 16.00 7.47
N GLY A 481 14.24 14.88 8.21
CA GLY A 481 15.45 14.38 8.88
C GLY A 481 15.91 15.23 10.07
N GLU A 482 15.03 16.06 10.64
CA GLU A 482 15.35 16.97 11.74
C GLU A 482 15.23 16.26 13.11
N ILE A 483 16.11 15.29 13.35
CA ILE A 483 16.06 14.38 14.53
C ILE A 483 16.10 15.14 15.86
N GLN A 484 17.00 16.11 16.02
CA GLN A 484 17.12 16.87 17.27
C GLN A 484 15.83 17.65 17.57
N ASN A 485 15.27 18.32 16.55
CA ASN A 485 14.00 19.06 16.70
C ASN A 485 12.85 18.12 17.06
N LEU A 486 12.85 16.90 16.50
CA LEU A 486 11.86 15.86 16.80
C LEU A 486 11.97 15.39 18.27
N GLU A 487 13.17 15.13 18.78
CA GLU A 487 13.36 14.79 20.20
C GLU A 487 12.94 15.95 21.11
N ASP A 488 13.37 17.17 20.80
CA ASP A 488 13.11 18.36 21.62
C ASP A 488 11.61 18.63 21.76
N ILE A 489 10.86 18.62 20.65
CA ILE A 489 9.41 18.84 20.70
C ILE A 489 8.68 17.70 21.39
N THR A 490 9.14 16.45 21.20
CA THR A 490 8.54 15.30 21.89
C THR A 490 8.69 15.44 23.40
N LEU A 491 9.87 15.78 23.89
CA LEU A 491 10.14 15.91 25.32
C LEU A 491 9.38 17.09 25.95
N ASP A 492 9.24 18.20 25.22
CA ASP A 492 8.42 19.34 25.63
C ASP A 492 6.93 18.96 25.75
N ILE A 493 6.37 18.30 24.72
CA ILE A 493 4.98 17.84 24.71
C ILE A 493 4.73 16.77 25.79
N TYR A 494 5.69 15.86 25.99
CA TYR A 494 5.65 14.84 27.04
C TYR A 494 5.55 15.44 28.45
N GLY A 495 6.21 16.58 28.68
CA GLY A 495 6.16 17.30 29.95
C GLY A 495 4.84 18.04 30.19
N LYS A 496 4.17 18.47 29.12
CA LYS A 496 2.95 19.30 29.18
C LYS A 496 1.65 18.49 29.22
N LEU A 497 1.56 17.40 28.46
CA LEU A 497 0.29 16.69 28.30
C LEU A 497 -0.08 15.81 29.51
N PRO A 498 -1.39 15.59 29.76
CA PRO A 498 -1.88 14.67 30.78
C PRO A 498 -1.32 13.24 30.62
N ILE A 499 -1.26 12.50 31.74
CA ILE A 499 -0.65 11.16 31.80
C ILE A 499 -1.18 10.17 30.76
N LYS A 500 -2.46 10.30 30.36
CA LYS A 500 -3.09 9.43 29.36
C LYS A 500 -2.45 9.53 27.96
N TYR A 501 -1.79 10.63 27.61
CA TYR A 501 -1.13 10.80 26.29
C TYR A 501 0.35 10.42 26.31
N LYS A 502 0.97 10.35 27.49
CA LYS A 502 2.41 10.10 27.64
C LYS A 502 2.92 8.84 26.90
N PRO A 503 2.28 7.66 27.00
CA PRO A 503 2.74 6.50 26.24
C PRO A 503 2.64 6.74 24.73
N LEU A 504 1.58 7.41 24.25
CA LEU A 504 1.37 7.72 22.84
C LEU A 504 2.42 8.70 22.28
N VAL A 505 2.86 9.67 23.09
CA VAL A 505 3.89 10.65 22.71
C VAL A 505 5.26 9.97 22.52
N LEU A 506 5.68 9.13 23.47
CA LEU A 506 6.95 8.39 23.37
C LEU A 506 6.93 7.39 22.22
N ASP A 507 5.81 6.72 22.05
CA ASP A 507 5.58 5.79 20.98
C ASP A 507 5.63 6.46 19.60
N ASN A 508 5.02 7.63 19.43
CA ASN A 508 5.14 8.42 18.20
C ASN A 508 6.61 8.77 17.87
N LEU A 509 7.42 9.07 18.89
CA LEU A 509 8.86 9.29 18.71
C LEU A 509 9.60 8.01 18.27
N VAL A 510 9.35 6.89 18.95
CA VAL A 510 9.90 5.55 18.59
C VAL A 510 9.60 5.22 17.13
N CYS A 511 8.34 5.38 16.75
CA CYS A 511 7.82 5.24 15.39
C CYS A 511 8.62 6.06 14.36
N ASN A 512 8.71 7.38 14.55
CA ASN A 512 9.43 8.24 13.63
C ASN A 512 10.94 7.93 13.57
N LEU A 513 11.57 7.61 14.71
CA LEU A 513 12.99 7.22 14.76
C LEU A 513 13.26 5.89 14.06
N LEU A 514 12.35 4.92 14.14
CA LEU A 514 12.42 3.68 13.37
C LEU A 514 12.42 3.98 11.86
N SER A 515 11.58 4.92 11.41
CA SER A 515 11.54 5.32 10.00
C SER A 515 12.76 6.10 9.52
N LEU A 516 13.57 6.62 10.45
CA LEU A 516 14.87 7.23 10.20
C LEU A 516 16.04 6.26 10.39
N GLU A 517 15.77 5.00 10.72
CA GLU A 517 16.79 3.98 11.03
C GLU A 517 17.70 4.37 12.22
N GLU A 518 17.20 5.21 13.14
CA GLU A 518 17.95 5.67 14.33
C GLU A 518 17.83 4.68 15.50
N TYR A 519 18.23 3.43 15.26
CA TYR A 519 17.99 2.29 16.18
C TYR A 519 18.51 2.49 17.61
N HIS A 520 19.57 3.29 17.78
CA HIS A 520 20.10 3.61 19.12
C HIS A 520 19.11 4.45 19.95
N LEU A 521 18.46 5.45 19.33
CA LEU A 521 17.42 6.26 19.97
C LEU A 521 16.13 5.46 20.12
N VAL A 522 15.77 4.63 19.11
CA VAL A 522 14.62 3.72 19.20
C VAL A 522 14.74 2.87 20.45
N ARG A 523 15.88 2.18 20.65
CA ARG A 523 16.12 1.35 21.84
C ARG A 523 15.96 2.14 23.13
N LYS A 524 16.61 3.31 23.24
CA LYS A 524 16.52 4.21 24.39
C LYS A 524 15.08 4.57 24.75
N TYR A 525 14.27 4.94 23.76
CA TYR A 525 12.89 5.37 23.99
C TYR A 525 11.92 4.21 24.18
N CYS A 526 12.17 3.05 23.57
CA CYS A 526 11.44 1.81 23.86
C CYS A 526 11.65 1.36 25.30
N GLU A 527 12.90 1.39 25.80
CA GLU A 527 13.22 1.04 27.19
C GLU A 527 12.55 2.00 28.17
N LYS A 528 12.56 3.31 27.87
CA LYS A 528 11.81 4.32 28.64
C LYS A 528 10.30 4.04 28.65
N LEU A 529 9.73 3.74 27.48
CA LEU A 529 8.30 3.43 27.32
C LEU A 529 7.91 2.18 28.13
N ILE A 530 8.71 1.12 28.09
CA ILE A 530 8.48 -0.11 28.87
C ILE A 530 8.64 0.15 30.38
N GLN A 531 9.64 0.94 30.78
CA GLN A 531 9.89 1.26 32.19
C GLN A 531 8.73 2.05 32.80
N GLU A 532 8.20 3.05 32.09
CA GLU A 532 7.13 3.92 32.59
C GLU A 532 5.72 3.31 32.34
N PHE A 533 5.56 2.53 31.27
CA PHE A 533 4.27 1.96 30.83
C PHE A 533 4.41 0.48 30.42
N PRO A 534 4.70 -0.44 31.35
CA PRO A 534 5.02 -1.85 31.05
C PRO A 534 3.85 -2.66 30.46
N ASN A 535 2.62 -2.15 30.54
CA ASN A 535 1.46 -2.77 29.92
C ASN A 535 1.20 -2.26 28.49
N TYR A 536 1.92 -1.24 28.02
CA TYR A 536 1.73 -0.66 26.69
C TYR A 536 2.54 -1.42 25.63
N VAL A 537 1.87 -1.93 24.60
CA VAL A 537 2.47 -2.93 23.69
C VAL A 537 3.65 -2.42 22.85
N PHE A 538 3.62 -1.15 22.42
CA PHE A 538 4.50 -0.70 21.33
C PHE A 538 5.98 -0.53 21.71
N GLY A 539 6.28 -0.39 23.00
CA GLY A 539 7.67 -0.43 23.47
C GLY A 539 8.34 -1.77 23.13
N TYR A 540 7.61 -2.87 23.30
CA TYR A 540 8.10 -4.21 22.97
C TYR A 540 8.22 -4.44 21.46
N ILE A 541 7.28 -3.89 20.68
CA ILE A 541 7.34 -3.96 19.21
C ILE A 541 8.57 -3.23 18.68
N GLY A 542 8.85 -2.04 19.18
CA GLY A 542 10.05 -1.30 18.79
C GLY A 542 11.34 -2.06 19.15
N LEU A 543 11.41 -2.68 20.33
CA LEU A 543 12.55 -3.56 20.67
C LEU A 543 12.67 -4.77 19.74
N TYR A 544 11.55 -5.41 19.37
CA TYR A 544 11.56 -6.49 18.38
C TYR A 544 12.21 -6.03 17.07
N LEU A 545 11.80 -4.87 16.54
CA LEU A 545 12.32 -4.32 15.28
C LEU A 545 13.82 -4.01 15.37
N VAL A 546 14.27 -3.38 16.47
CA VAL A 546 15.70 -3.12 16.72
C VAL A 546 16.49 -4.42 16.77
N ASN A 547 16.00 -5.44 17.48
CA ASN A 547 16.71 -6.71 17.63
C ASN A 547 16.76 -7.51 16.32
N ILE A 548 15.74 -7.41 15.45
CA ILE A 548 15.78 -7.97 14.09
C ILE A 548 16.89 -7.31 13.28
N HIS A 549 16.96 -5.97 13.29
CA HIS A 549 18.00 -5.22 12.58
C HIS A 549 19.41 -5.60 13.09
N GLU A 550 19.58 -5.76 14.40
CA GLU A 550 20.83 -6.21 15.03
C GLU A 550 21.12 -7.72 14.83
N LYS A 551 20.29 -8.44 14.05
CA LYS A 551 20.38 -9.90 13.81
C LYS A 551 20.32 -10.75 15.09
N ASN A 552 19.74 -10.22 16.16
CA ASN A 552 19.55 -10.88 17.44
C ASN A 552 18.15 -11.52 17.51
N ARG A 553 18.02 -12.71 16.91
CA ARG A 553 16.74 -13.44 16.82
C ARG A 553 16.14 -13.80 18.18
N SER A 554 16.95 -14.12 19.20
CA SER A 554 16.46 -14.51 20.52
C SER A 554 15.77 -13.35 21.23
N ASP A 555 16.37 -12.16 21.20
CA ASP A 555 15.81 -10.99 21.87
C ASP A 555 14.64 -10.41 21.07
N ALA A 556 14.66 -10.54 19.74
CA ALA A 556 13.52 -10.24 18.89
C ALA A 556 12.30 -11.12 19.22
N LEU A 557 12.52 -12.43 19.39
CA LEU A 557 11.46 -13.37 19.78
C LEU A 557 10.95 -13.10 21.19
N TRP A 558 11.85 -12.80 22.14
CA TRP A 558 11.47 -12.42 23.49
C TRP A 558 10.55 -11.19 23.48
N ALA A 559 10.93 -10.15 22.74
CA ALA A 559 10.18 -8.91 22.66
C ALA A 559 8.77 -9.13 22.07
N LEU A 560 8.64 -9.92 21.00
CA LEU A 560 7.31 -10.28 20.46
C LEU A 560 6.47 -11.07 21.46
N LYS A 561 7.04 -12.04 22.18
CA LYS A 561 6.31 -12.78 23.22
C LYS A 561 5.80 -11.87 24.34
N GLN A 562 6.52 -10.80 24.66
CA GLN A 562 6.05 -9.82 25.64
C GLN A 562 4.83 -9.02 25.17
N THR A 563 4.48 -9.03 23.87
CA THR A 563 3.28 -8.31 23.38
C THR A 563 1.98 -9.00 23.78
N GLU A 564 2.02 -10.28 24.17
CA GLU A 564 0.83 -11.04 24.56
C GLU A 564 0.19 -10.48 25.84
N GLY A 565 -1.11 -10.24 25.78
CA GLY A 565 -1.89 -9.71 26.92
C GLY A 565 -1.60 -8.25 27.27
N LYS A 566 -0.86 -7.51 26.45
CA LYS A 566 -0.60 -6.07 26.63
C LYS A 566 -1.77 -5.23 26.15
N GLU A 567 -1.90 -4.04 26.74
CA GLU A 567 -2.89 -3.03 26.37
C GLU A 567 -2.49 -2.29 25.09
N TYR A 568 -3.50 -2.04 24.26
CA TYR A 568 -3.43 -1.23 23.05
C TYR A 568 -4.80 -0.66 22.72
N ASP A 569 -4.85 0.36 21.85
CA ASP A 569 -6.11 0.90 21.36
C ASP A 569 -6.82 -0.14 20.47
N LYS A 570 -8.09 -0.44 20.77
CA LYS A 570 -8.91 -1.35 19.97
C LYS A 570 -9.00 -0.93 18.51
N ASN A 571 -8.96 0.37 18.23
CA ASN A 571 -8.97 0.85 16.84
C ASN A 571 -7.69 0.44 16.08
N SER A 572 -6.59 0.18 16.79
CA SER A 572 -5.32 -0.28 16.22
C SER A 572 -5.16 -1.81 16.19
N GLU A 573 -6.14 -2.59 16.64
CA GLU A 573 -6.04 -4.05 16.80
C GLU A 573 -5.66 -4.75 15.48
N THR A 574 -6.23 -4.31 14.36
CA THR A 574 -5.96 -4.88 13.04
C THR A 574 -4.50 -4.66 12.63
N PHE A 575 -4.00 -3.42 12.71
CA PHE A 575 -2.62 -3.11 12.33
C PHE A 575 -1.61 -3.81 13.25
N LEU A 576 -1.90 -3.82 14.54
CA LEU A 576 -1.08 -4.48 15.55
C LEU A 576 -1.01 -5.99 15.32
N SER A 577 -2.16 -6.63 15.09
CA SER A 577 -2.23 -8.08 14.85
C SER A 577 -1.52 -8.49 13.56
N MET A 578 -1.59 -7.63 12.52
CA MET A 578 -0.83 -7.82 11.29
C MET A 578 0.68 -7.73 11.55
N GLN A 579 1.12 -6.73 12.31
CA GLN A 579 2.54 -6.52 12.64
C GLN A 579 3.12 -7.67 13.48
N ILE A 580 2.43 -8.06 14.56
CA ILE A 580 2.86 -9.17 15.42
C ILE A 580 2.85 -10.49 14.63
N GLY A 581 1.81 -10.72 13.82
CA GLY A 581 1.69 -11.92 12.98
C GLY A 581 2.84 -12.03 11.97
N HIS A 582 3.16 -10.93 11.29
CA HIS A 582 4.30 -10.86 10.39
C HIS A 582 5.63 -11.07 11.12
N GLY A 583 5.80 -10.48 12.30
CA GLY A 583 7.02 -10.66 13.10
C GLY A 583 7.26 -12.11 13.53
N TYR A 584 6.20 -12.80 13.97
CA TYR A 584 6.28 -14.23 14.24
C TYR A 584 6.56 -15.05 12.99
N PHE A 585 5.94 -14.71 11.86
CA PHE A 585 6.20 -15.37 10.57
C PHE A 585 7.69 -15.26 10.17
N GLN A 586 8.28 -14.07 10.26
CA GLN A 586 9.70 -13.84 9.96
C GLN A 586 10.66 -14.62 10.88
N LEU A 587 10.26 -14.84 12.13
CA LEU A 587 11.02 -15.64 13.10
C LEU A 587 10.78 -17.16 12.96
N GLY A 588 9.89 -17.60 12.06
CA GLY A 588 9.55 -19.01 11.86
C GLY A 588 8.54 -19.56 12.87
N GLU A 589 7.89 -18.70 13.66
CA GLU A 589 6.90 -19.06 14.69
C GLU A 589 5.49 -19.09 14.08
N TYR A 590 5.25 -20.01 13.14
CA TYR A 590 4.04 -20.00 12.29
C TYR A 590 2.73 -20.16 13.06
N SER A 591 2.71 -20.89 14.18
CA SER A 591 1.50 -21.04 15.00
C SER A 591 1.10 -19.73 15.69
N SER A 592 2.08 -18.99 16.22
CA SER A 592 1.86 -17.66 16.82
C SER A 592 1.50 -16.62 15.77
N ALA A 593 2.10 -16.73 14.58
CA ALA A 593 1.74 -15.91 13.42
C ALA A 593 0.25 -16.09 13.06
N LEU A 594 -0.22 -17.34 12.93
CA LEU A 594 -1.63 -17.63 12.66
C LEU A 594 -2.56 -17.12 13.76
N SER A 595 -2.20 -17.33 15.04
CA SER A 595 -3.00 -16.81 16.16
C SER A 595 -3.16 -15.29 16.09
N SER A 596 -2.14 -14.59 15.61
CA SER A 596 -2.20 -13.14 15.41
C SER A 596 -3.03 -12.78 14.18
N PHE A 597 -2.84 -13.45 13.05
CA PHE A 597 -3.63 -13.21 11.84
C PHE A 597 -5.12 -13.54 12.00
N GLU A 598 -5.49 -14.47 12.87
CA GLU A 598 -6.90 -14.77 13.18
C GLU A 598 -7.64 -13.57 13.77
N LYS A 599 -6.95 -12.70 14.53
CA LYS A 599 -7.54 -11.47 15.08
C LYS A 599 -7.94 -10.45 14.01
N LEU A 600 -7.45 -10.60 12.78
CA LEU A 600 -7.79 -9.72 11.66
C LEU A 600 -9.20 -9.97 11.10
N GLY A 601 -9.89 -11.04 11.51
CA GLY A 601 -11.24 -11.33 11.04
C GLY A 601 -11.30 -11.50 9.52
N GLU A 602 -12.09 -10.68 8.83
CA GLU A 602 -12.19 -10.71 7.36
C GLU A 602 -10.92 -10.23 6.63
N PHE A 603 -10.14 -9.33 7.25
CA PHE A 603 -8.95 -8.74 6.63
C PHE A 603 -7.82 -9.75 6.42
N LYS A 604 -7.81 -10.90 7.12
CA LYS A 604 -6.83 -11.98 6.88
C LYS A 604 -6.93 -12.58 5.47
N LEU A 605 -8.05 -12.38 4.80
CA LEU A 605 -8.29 -12.83 3.43
C LEU A 605 -7.93 -11.77 2.37
N SER A 606 -7.43 -10.61 2.80
CA SER A 606 -6.91 -9.59 1.89
C SER A 606 -5.72 -10.13 1.07
N PRO A 607 -5.54 -9.68 -0.18
CA PRO A 607 -4.42 -10.13 -1.01
C PRO A 607 -3.03 -9.96 -0.38
N GLN A 608 -2.85 -8.99 0.52
CA GLN A 608 -1.57 -8.76 1.19
C GLN A 608 -1.24 -9.82 2.27
N ILE A 609 -2.25 -10.43 2.89
CA ILE A 609 -2.08 -11.26 4.10
C ILE A 609 -2.36 -12.73 3.79
N LYS A 610 -3.25 -13.01 2.84
CA LYS A 610 -3.77 -14.35 2.57
C LYS A 610 -2.67 -15.35 2.19
N ASP A 611 -1.65 -14.92 1.46
CA ASP A 611 -0.53 -15.78 1.09
C ASP A 611 0.38 -16.10 2.29
N LEU A 612 0.57 -15.15 3.21
CA LEU A 612 1.31 -15.39 4.47
C LEU A 612 0.57 -16.40 5.35
N VAL A 613 -0.75 -16.26 5.46
CA VAL A 613 -1.62 -17.21 6.18
C VAL A 613 -1.52 -18.60 5.53
N ALA A 614 -1.60 -18.67 4.20
CA ALA A 614 -1.46 -19.92 3.47
C ALA A 614 -0.08 -20.55 3.68
N GLU A 615 0.99 -19.76 3.67
CA GLU A 615 2.33 -20.26 3.94
C GLU A 615 2.47 -20.77 5.38
N CYS A 616 1.91 -20.08 6.38
CA CYS A 616 1.89 -20.60 7.75
C CYS A 616 1.25 -21.99 7.84
N TYR A 617 0.06 -22.16 7.25
CA TYR A 617 -0.60 -23.47 7.22
C TYR A 617 0.22 -24.52 6.46
N TYR A 618 0.84 -24.14 5.34
CA TYR A 618 1.73 -25.01 4.59
C TYR A 618 2.93 -25.49 5.42
N ARG A 619 3.58 -24.57 6.16
CA ARG A 619 4.73 -24.87 7.03
C ARG A 619 4.35 -25.70 8.25
N LEU A 620 3.10 -25.59 8.70
CA LEU A 620 2.51 -26.44 9.75
C LEU A 620 1.90 -27.73 9.20
N GLU A 621 2.11 -28.03 7.92
CA GLU A 621 1.62 -29.23 7.23
C GLU A 621 0.08 -29.36 7.15
N ASP A 622 -0.67 -28.28 7.36
CA ASP A 622 -2.13 -28.24 7.16
C ASP A 622 -2.48 -27.87 5.71
N TYR A 623 -2.14 -28.77 4.79
CA TYR A 623 -2.38 -28.59 3.36
C TYR A 623 -3.86 -28.49 3.00
N LYS A 624 -4.76 -29.07 3.82
CA LYS A 624 -6.21 -29.02 3.57
C LYS A 624 -6.75 -27.61 3.68
N THR A 625 -6.31 -26.88 4.70
CA THR A 625 -6.69 -25.47 4.87
C THR A 625 -6.13 -24.62 3.74
N VAL A 626 -4.88 -24.84 3.31
CA VAL A 626 -4.27 -24.12 2.17
C VAL A 626 -5.10 -24.26 0.89
N VAL A 627 -5.49 -25.49 0.51
CA VAL A 627 -6.28 -25.70 -0.71
C VAL A 627 -7.73 -25.20 -0.61
N GLY A 628 -8.23 -24.95 0.59
CA GLY A 628 -9.50 -24.26 0.83
C GLY A 628 -9.42 -22.74 0.61
N LEU A 629 -8.22 -22.17 0.52
CA LEU A 629 -8.01 -20.74 0.27
C LEU A 629 -7.98 -20.44 -1.23
N LYS A 630 -8.67 -19.37 -1.64
CA LYS A 630 -8.61 -18.85 -3.02
C LYS A 630 -7.33 -18.02 -3.23
N LEU A 631 -6.25 -18.63 -3.69
CA LEU A 631 -4.95 -17.96 -3.91
C LEU A 631 -4.71 -17.68 -5.41
N GLU A 632 -4.35 -16.45 -5.75
CA GLU A 632 -4.23 -15.98 -7.15
C GLU A 632 -2.83 -15.45 -7.50
N SER A 633 -2.02 -15.11 -6.48
CA SER A 633 -0.66 -14.65 -6.67
C SER A 633 0.26 -15.79 -7.16
N LEU A 634 1.43 -15.43 -7.68
CA LEU A 634 2.44 -16.42 -8.09
C LEU A 634 2.86 -17.34 -6.93
N ALA A 635 3.08 -16.78 -5.74
CA ALA A 635 3.47 -17.53 -4.55
C ALA A 635 2.31 -18.41 -4.06
N GLY A 636 1.10 -17.86 -4.02
CA GLY A 636 -0.10 -18.57 -3.62
C GLY A 636 -0.44 -19.76 -4.53
N ILE A 637 -0.34 -19.59 -5.84
CA ILE A 637 -0.56 -20.69 -6.80
C ILE A 637 0.49 -21.79 -6.63
N GLN A 638 1.76 -21.43 -6.36
CA GLN A 638 2.78 -22.43 -6.02
C GLN A 638 2.46 -23.18 -4.74
N LEU A 639 2.00 -22.49 -3.69
CA LEU A 639 1.56 -23.13 -2.45
C LEU A 639 0.39 -24.10 -2.70
N LEU A 640 -0.60 -23.71 -3.52
CA LEU A 640 -1.71 -24.59 -3.91
C LEU A 640 -1.22 -25.84 -4.62
N PHE A 641 -0.34 -25.68 -5.61
CA PHE A 641 0.25 -26.78 -6.36
C PHE A 641 0.93 -27.78 -5.43
N TRP A 642 1.85 -27.31 -4.59
CA TRP A 642 2.58 -28.18 -3.66
C TRP A 642 1.67 -28.80 -2.60
N SER A 643 0.64 -28.08 -2.13
CA SER A 643 -0.33 -28.59 -1.16
C SER A 643 -1.15 -29.74 -1.76
N TYR A 644 -1.64 -29.60 -2.99
CA TYR A 644 -2.33 -30.70 -3.67
C TYR A 644 -1.41 -31.91 -3.91
N CYS A 645 -0.14 -31.69 -4.24
CA CYS A 645 0.86 -32.77 -4.30
C CYS A 645 0.99 -33.49 -2.95
N LYS A 646 1.12 -32.76 -1.84
CA LYS A 646 1.22 -33.33 -0.48
C LYS A 646 -0.04 -34.07 -0.04
N LEU A 647 -1.21 -33.66 -0.54
CA LEU A 647 -2.49 -34.34 -0.33
C LEU A 647 -2.72 -35.55 -1.25
N ASN A 648 -1.80 -35.84 -2.19
CA ASN A 648 -1.97 -36.83 -3.25
C ASN A 648 -3.17 -36.55 -4.18
N SER A 649 -3.65 -35.30 -4.24
CA SER A 649 -4.72 -34.85 -5.14
C SER A 649 -4.12 -34.42 -6.47
N TYR A 650 -3.60 -35.39 -7.21
CA TYR A 650 -2.73 -35.09 -8.35
C TYR A 650 -3.45 -34.50 -9.57
N ASN A 651 -4.76 -34.72 -9.73
CA ASN A 651 -5.54 -34.11 -10.82
C ASN A 651 -5.72 -32.60 -10.58
N GLU A 652 -5.96 -32.22 -9.33
CA GLU A 652 -6.07 -30.85 -8.87
C GLU A 652 -4.71 -30.16 -8.93
N ALA A 653 -3.63 -30.84 -8.51
CA ALA A 653 -2.26 -30.35 -8.68
C ALA A 653 -1.96 -30.06 -10.16
N GLU A 654 -2.29 -30.98 -11.07
CA GLU A 654 -2.13 -30.79 -12.51
C GLU A 654 -2.94 -29.60 -13.02
N ARG A 655 -4.18 -29.40 -12.53
CA ARG A 655 -5.00 -28.24 -12.90
C ARG A 655 -4.35 -26.92 -12.46
N ILE A 656 -3.85 -26.82 -11.23
CA ILE A 656 -3.16 -25.63 -10.73
C ILE A 656 -1.87 -25.37 -11.50
N LEU A 657 -1.11 -26.43 -11.78
CA LEU A 657 0.10 -26.38 -12.59
C LEU A 657 -0.16 -25.78 -13.98
N LEU A 658 -1.22 -26.22 -14.66
CA LEU A 658 -1.61 -25.70 -15.97
C LEU A 658 -2.06 -24.24 -15.92
N ILE A 659 -2.75 -23.81 -14.85
CA ILE A 659 -3.06 -22.38 -14.63
C ILE A 659 -1.77 -21.57 -14.53
N GLY A 660 -0.78 -22.06 -13.78
CA GLY A 660 0.54 -21.44 -13.66
C GLY A 660 1.30 -21.35 -15.00
N MET A 661 1.25 -22.40 -15.81
CA MET A 661 1.87 -22.42 -17.15
C MET A 661 1.18 -21.47 -18.16
N GLY A 662 -0.09 -21.10 -17.92
CA GLY A 662 -0.88 -20.20 -18.76
C GLY A 662 -0.72 -18.71 -18.44
N ARG A 663 0.18 -18.35 -17.51
CA ARG A 663 0.40 -16.94 -17.12
C ARG A 663 1.06 -16.15 -18.25
N GLU A 664 0.71 -14.87 -18.37
CA GLU A 664 1.19 -13.98 -19.45
C GLU A 664 2.71 -13.74 -19.39
N LYS A 665 3.26 -13.60 -18.18
CA LYS A 665 4.70 -13.43 -18.00
C LYS A 665 5.42 -14.76 -18.22
N THR A 666 6.26 -14.78 -19.24
CA THR A 666 7.02 -15.97 -19.67
C THR A 666 7.86 -16.57 -18.55
N THR A 667 8.51 -15.74 -17.72
CA THR A 667 9.34 -16.19 -16.59
C THR A 667 8.52 -16.93 -15.53
N GLU A 668 7.31 -16.43 -15.23
CA GLU A 668 6.40 -17.08 -14.27
C GLU A 668 5.88 -18.40 -14.84
N ALA A 669 5.51 -18.42 -16.12
CA ALA A 669 5.09 -19.65 -16.80
C ALA A 669 6.21 -20.70 -16.87
N ASP A 670 7.46 -20.28 -17.14
CA ASP A 670 8.63 -21.15 -17.19
C ASP A 670 8.91 -21.79 -15.82
N LEU A 671 8.70 -21.08 -14.71
CA LEU A 671 8.79 -21.66 -13.36
C LEU A 671 7.81 -22.84 -13.18
N PHE A 672 6.57 -22.70 -13.65
CA PHE A 672 5.61 -23.80 -13.60
C PHE A 672 5.93 -24.91 -14.61
N ARG A 673 6.54 -24.60 -15.77
CA ARG A 673 7.06 -25.63 -16.69
C ARG A 673 8.16 -26.45 -16.05
N LYS A 674 9.09 -25.82 -15.33
CA LYS A 674 10.10 -26.52 -14.51
C LYS A 674 9.44 -27.44 -13.49
N ASN A 675 8.51 -26.92 -12.68
CA ASN A 675 7.81 -27.73 -11.67
C ASN A 675 7.03 -28.89 -12.31
N GLY A 676 6.41 -28.65 -13.47
CA GLY A 676 5.68 -29.65 -14.23
C GLY A 676 6.57 -30.76 -14.77
N ALA A 677 7.79 -30.43 -15.20
CA ALA A 677 8.77 -31.42 -15.64
C ALA A 677 9.03 -32.47 -14.54
N PHE A 678 9.34 -32.03 -13.33
CA PHE A 678 9.56 -32.93 -12.19
C PHE A 678 8.28 -33.68 -11.79
N PHE A 679 7.16 -32.98 -11.69
CA PHE A 679 5.87 -33.56 -11.32
C PHE A 679 5.43 -34.70 -12.26
N TYR A 680 5.54 -34.50 -13.57
CA TYR A 680 5.20 -35.53 -14.55
C TYR A 680 6.21 -36.68 -14.55
N HIS A 681 7.49 -36.40 -14.29
CA HIS A 681 8.51 -37.44 -14.20
C HIS A 681 8.26 -38.39 -13.02
N GLU A 682 7.98 -37.86 -11.82
CA GLU A 682 7.67 -38.68 -10.64
C GLU A 682 6.46 -39.60 -10.88
N ARG A 683 5.53 -39.16 -11.72
CA ARG A 683 4.34 -39.92 -12.15
C ARG A 683 4.58 -40.85 -13.35
N LYS A 684 5.82 -40.96 -13.84
CA LYS A 684 6.21 -41.74 -15.02
C LYS A 684 5.55 -41.28 -16.33
N GLU A 685 5.08 -40.04 -16.38
CA GLU A 685 4.49 -39.39 -17.57
C GLU A 685 5.58 -38.69 -18.39
N ASN A 686 6.60 -39.45 -18.80
CA ASN A 686 7.86 -38.92 -19.37
C ASN A 686 7.65 -38.01 -20.59
N GLN A 687 6.64 -38.27 -21.43
CA GLN A 687 6.37 -37.43 -22.59
C GLN A 687 5.88 -36.04 -22.20
N LYS A 688 5.01 -35.93 -21.18
CA LYS A 688 4.55 -34.63 -20.67
C LYS A 688 5.70 -33.89 -19.97
N SER A 689 6.52 -34.61 -19.20
CA SER A 689 7.71 -34.06 -18.57
C SER A 689 8.66 -33.45 -19.60
N LYS A 690 9.03 -34.21 -20.64
CA LYS A 690 9.82 -33.72 -21.78
C LYS A 690 9.22 -32.47 -22.43
N ASN A 691 7.91 -32.48 -22.70
CA ASN A 691 7.25 -31.34 -23.32
C ASN A 691 7.33 -30.07 -22.44
N CYS A 692 7.24 -30.21 -21.12
CA CYS A 692 7.42 -29.10 -20.18
C CYS A 692 8.85 -28.53 -20.29
N ILE A 693 9.87 -29.39 -20.28
CA ILE A 693 11.27 -28.99 -20.38
C ILE A 693 11.54 -28.25 -21.70
N LEU A 694 11.07 -28.81 -22.82
CA LEU A 694 11.31 -28.24 -24.15
C LEU A 694 10.50 -26.98 -24.46
N SER A 695 9.47 -26.68 -23.66
CA SER A 695 8.66 -25.45 -23.80
C SER A 695 9.14 -24.31 -22.90
N ILE A 696 10.20 -24.52 -22.12
CA ILE A 696 10.87 -23.44 -21.37
C ILE A 696 11.49 -22.48 -22.38
N ASN A 697 11.18 -21.19 -22.27
CA ASN A 697 11.62 -20.18 -23.21
C ASN A 697 12.99 -19.64 -22.83
N ASN A 698 13.22 -19.37 -21.55
CA ASN A 698 14.45 -18.78 -21.07
C ASN A 698 15.03 -19.52 -19.85
N LEU A 699 16.13 -20.24 -20.06
CA LEU A 699 16.81 -20.97 -18.97
C LEU A 699 17.67 -20.07 -18.09
N SER A 700 17.99 -18.83 -18.52
CA SER A 700 18.81 -17.91 -17.73
C SER A 700 18.10 -17.36 -16.50
N ASP A 701 16.77 -17.51 -16.43
CA ASP A 701 15.96 -17.13 -15.27
C ASP A 701 16.08 -18.14 -14.11
N PHE A 702 16.70 -19.30 -14.35
CA PHE A 702 16.92 -20.33 -13.33
C PHE A 702 18.33 -20.29 -12.77
N ARG A 703 18.51 -20.86 -11.57
CA ARG A 703 19.84 -21.17 -11.06
C ARG A 703 20.50 -22.22 -11.95
N VAL A 704 21.83 -22.17 -12.04
CA VAL A 704 22.61 -23.07 -12.89
C VAL A 704 22.29 -24.53 -12.58
N GLU A 705 22.19 -24.89 -11.30
CA GLU A 705 21.87 -26.24 -10.85
C GLU A 705 20.48 -26.67 -11.34
N GLU A 706 19.48 -25.79 -11.23
CA GLU A 706 18.11 -26.07 -11.67
C GLU A 706 18.03 -26.28 -13.19
N ALA A 707 18.78 -25.49 -13.96
CA ALA A 707 18.86 -25.66 -15.42
C ALA A 707 19.53 -27.00 -15.78
N LEU A 708 20.64 -27.34 -15.13
CA LEU A 708 21.33 -28.62 -15.33
C LEU A 708 20.46 -29.82 -14.93
N ASP A 709 19.65 -29.68 -13.88
CA ASP A 709 18.74 -30.73 -13.44
C ASP A 709 17.67 -31.05 -14.48
N LEU A 710 17.21 -30.08 -15.27
CA LEU A 710 16.29 -30.33 -16.39
C LEU A 710 16.94 -31.21 -17.47
N SER A 711 18.22 -30.98 -17.78
CA SER A 711 18.99 -31.83 -18.70
C SER A 711 19.19 -33.24 -18.11
N ARG A 712 19.52 -33.34 -16.83
CA ARG A 712 19.64 -34.64 -16.13
C ARG A 712 18.31 -35.40 -16.10
N LEU A 713 17.19 -34.69 -15.99
CA LEU A 713 15.85 -35.27 -16.01
C LEU A 713 15.50 -35.85 -17.39
N LEU A 714 15.82 -35.14 -18.48
CA LEU A 714 15.70 -35.71 -19.84
C LEU A 714 16.54 -36.98 -19.98
N LEU A 715 17.75 -36.98 -19.41
CA LEU A 715 18.64 -38.12 -19.46
C LEU A 715 18.10 -39.33 -18.69
N SER A 716 17.58 -39.12 -17.48
CA SER A 716 16.99 -40.17 -16.66
C SER A 716 15.74 -40.79 -17.31
N MET A 717 15.02 -40.01 -18.11
CA MET A 717 13.89 -40.47 -18.92
C MET A 717 14.29 -41.16 -20.24
N GLY A 718 15.58 -41.17 -20.60
CA GLY A 718 16.11 -41.78 -21.82
C GLY A 718 16.15 -40.88 -23.06
N TYR A 719 15.80 -39.59 -22.94
CA TYR A 719 15.83 -38.61 -24.02
C TYR A 719 17.23 -38.01 -24.18
N LYS A 720 18.19 -38.85 -24.56
CA LYS A 720 19.62 -38.52 -24.60
C LYS A 720 19.97 -37.36 -25.53
N ASN A 721 19.36 -37.32 -26.71
CA ASN A 721 19.64 -36.29 -27.70
C ASN A 721 19.14 -34.92 -27.20
N GLU A 722 17.93 -34.88 -26.68
CA GLU A 722 17.31 -33.67 -26.13
C GLU A 722 18.04 -33.17 -24.88
N ALA A 723 18.48 -34.09 -24.01
CA ALA A 723 19.33 -33.74 -22.87
C ALA A 723 20.62 -33.07 -23.33
N PHE A 724 21.27 -33.64 -24.34
CA PHE A 724 22.52 -33.10 -24.87
C PHE A 724 22.35 -31.73 -25.55
N GLU A 725 21.31 -31.55 -26.36
CA GLU A 725 20.94 -30.25 -26.94
C GLU A 725 20.64 -29.20 -25.86
N LEU A 726 19.95 -29.60 -24.78
CA LEU A 726 19.67 -28.71 -23.66
C LEU A 726 20.95 -28.35 -22.90
N ALA A 727 21.81 -29.32 -22.61
CA ALA A 727 23.11 -29.09 -21.98
C ALA A 727 23.99 -28.13 -22.80
N TYR A 728 23.96 -28.26 -24.13
CA TYR A 728 24.62 -27.32 -25.03
C TYR A 728 24.07 -25.89 -24.89
N LYS A 729 22.74 -25.71 -24.88
CA LYS A 729 22.13 -24.39 -24.67
C LYS A 729 22.49 -23.79 -23.31
N ILE A 730 22.45 -24.59 -22.24
CA ILE A 730 22.84 -24.18 -20.89
C ILE A 730 24.31 -23.75 -20.88
N ARG A 731 25.20 -24.49 -21.55
CA ARG A 731 26.62 -24.10 -21.73
C ARG A 731 26.78 -22.75 -22.39
N VAL A 732 26.03 -22.47 -23.45
CA VAL A 732 26.09 -21.16 -24.12
C VAL A 732 25.63 -20.05 -23.18
N MET A 733 24.55 -20.26 -22.43
CA MET A 733 23.99 -19.26 -21.52
C MET A 733 24.84 -19.00 -20.27
N PHE A 734 25.48 -20.04 -19.74
CA PHE A 734 26.25 -20.00 -18.50
C PHE A 734 27.73 -20.33 -18.75
N TYR A 735 28.31 -19.71 -19.78
CA TYR A 735 29.66 -19.99 -20.26
C TYR A 735 30.76 -19.75 -19.20
N ASP A 736 30.56 -18.83 -18.26
CA ASP A 736 31.56 -18.57 -17.21
C ASP A 736 31.40 -19.45 -15.96
N ASN A 737 30.60 -20.54 -16.04
CA ASN A 737 30.34 -21.42 -14.92
C ASN A 737 31.05 -22.79 -15.07
N PHE A 738 31.75 -23.20 -14.00
CA PHE A 738 32.50 -24.46 -13.97
C PHE A 738 31.61 -25.69 -14.09
N GLU A 739 30.54 -25.74 -13.31
CA GLU A 739 29.64 -26.88 -13.17
C GLU A 739 28.95 -27.23 -14.50
N VAL A 740 28.75 -26.23 -15.36
CA VAL A 740 28.15 -26.39 -16.70
C VAL A 740 29.12 -27.03 -17.68
N HIS A 741 30.38 -26.58 -17.72
CA HIS A 741 31.41 -27.19 -18.57
C HIS A 741 31.74 -28.62 -18.15
N ASP A 742 31.86 -28.85 -16.84
CA ASP A 742 32.08 -30.18 -16.26
C ASP A 742 30.97 -31.15 -16.66
N TYR A 743 29.71 -30.73 -16.48
CA TYR A 743 28.54 -31.53 -16.87
C TYR A 743 28.50 -31.79 -18.38
N PHE A 744 28.75 -30.79 -19.22
CA PHE A 744 28.71 -30.94 -20.68
C PHE A 744 29.76 -31.94 -21.19
N VAL A 745 31.00 -31.86 -20.68
CA VAL A 745 32.07 -32.79 -21.05
C VAL A 745 31.75 -34.20 -20.55
N HIS A 746 31.25 -34.34 -19.31
CA HIS A 746 30.86 -35.65 -18.78
C HIS A 746 29.76 -36.30 -19.62
N LEU A 747 28.75 -35.51 -20.00
CA LEU A 747 27.65 -35.97 -20.84
C LEU A 747 28.16 -36.41 -22.23
N TRP A 748 29.08 -35.65 -22.83
CA TRP A 748 29.70 -36.02 -24.11
C TRP A 748 30.42 -37.38 -24.03
N LEU A 749 31.26 -37.57 -23.01
CA LEU A 749 32.11 -38.75 -22.87
C LEU A 749 31.30 -40.04 -22.62
N GLN A 750 30.14 -39.93 -21.98
CA GLN A 750 29.29 -41.10 -21.70
C GLN A 750 28.52 -41.62 -22.93
N TYR A 751 28.42 -40.84 -24.01
CA TYR A 751 27.55 -41.18 -25.14
C TYR A 751 28.31 -41.11 -26.47
N GLU A 752 28.99 -42.20 -26.82
CA GLU A 752 29.74 -42.40 -28.07
C GLU A 752 28.91 -42.22 -29.37
N LYS A 753 27.58 -42.09 -29.29
CA LYS A 753 26.70 -41.97 -30.48
C LYS A 753 26.53 -40.54 -31.02
N PHE A 754 27.10 -39.50 -30.38
CA PHE A 754 27.11 -38.14 -30.95
C PHE A 754 28.15 -37.97 -32.08
N VAL A 755 28.85 -39.06 -32.45
CA VAL A 755 30.05 -39.07 -33.30
C VAL A 755 29.78 -38.96 -34.81
N SER A 756 28.53 -39.06 -35.29
CA SER A 756 28.27 -39.17 -36.73
C SER A 756 28.50 -37.88 -37.54
N VAL A 757 28.61 -36.70 -36.89
CA VAL A 757 28.85 -35.40 -37.57
C VAL A 757 29.81 -34.51 -36.75
N ILE A 758 30.93 -35.09 -36.29
CA ILE A 758 31.96 -34.35 -35.54
C ILE A 758 32.82 -33.51 -36.49
N PHE A 759 33.20 -34.09 -37.63
CA PHE A 759 33.95 -33.42 -38.69
C PHE A 759 33.04 -33.18 -39.88
N LEU A 760 33.01 -31.94 -40.34
CA LEU A 760 32.25 -31.54 -41.52
C LEU A 760 33.09 -31.71 -42.78
N THR A 761 32.41 -32.02 -43.88
CA THR A 761 33.05 -32.11 -45.21
C THR A 761 33.20 -30.75 -45.88
N SER A 762 32.34 -29.79 -45.52
CA SER A 762 32.37 -28.40 -45.98
C SER A 762 32.12 -27.43 -44.83
N VAL A 763 32.67 -26.23 -44.95
CA VAL A 763 32.48 -25.13 -44.00
C VAL A 763 31.04 -24.64 -44.09
N SER A 764 30.39 -24.48 -42.94
CA SER A 764 29.04 -23.93 -42.81
C SER A 764 29.00 -22.88 -41.70
N ASP A 765 27.87 -22.18 -41.59
CA ASP A 765 27.51 -21.47 -40.37
C ASP A 765 27.65 -22.43 -39.16
N ASN A 766 28.16 -21.91 -38.04
CA ASN A 766 28.45 -22.65 -36.80
C ASN A 766 29.53 -23.74 -36.91
N SER A 767 30.50 -23.59 -37.82
CA SER A 767 31.65 -24.51 -37.93
C SER A 767 32.96 -23.84 -37.51
N MET A 768 33.87 -24.61 -36.92
CA MET A 768 35.24 -24.19 -36.64
C MET A 768 36.15 -24.70 -37.74
N VAL A 769 36.90 -23.81 -38.37
CA VAL A 769 37.81 -24.10 -39.48
C VAL A 769 39.24 -24.01 -38.96
N ILE A 770 40.01 -25.08 -39.21
CA ILE A 770 41.44 -25.10 -38.91
C ILE A 770 42.20 -24.91 -40.20
N LEU A 771 42.88 -23.77 -40.29
CA LEU A 771 43.79 -23.43 -41.38
C LEU A 771 45.20 -23.77 -40.96
N LYS A 772 45.95 -24.37 -41.88
CA LYS A 772 47.37 -24.65 -41.71
C LYS A 772 48.16 -23.92 -42.78
N ASP A 773 49.17 -23.16 -42.37
CA ASP A 773 50.09 -22.50 -43.30
C ASP A 773 51.14 -23.48 -43.85
N GLU A 774 51.94 -23.03 -44.83
CA GLU A 774 53.03 -23.81 -45.42
C GLU A 774 54.15 -24.16 -44.41
N GLY A 775 54.24 -23.43 -43.29
CA GLY A 775 55.16 -23.69 -42.18
C GLY A 775 54.63 -24.71 -41.17
N GLY A 776 53.38 -25.15 -41.31
CA GLY A 776 52.72 -26.11 -40.43
C GLY A 776 52.06 -25.51 -39.19
N ILE A 777 51.94 -24.17 -39.09
CA ILE A 777 51.27 -23.48 -37.98
C ILE A 777 49.76 -23.50 -38.21
N GLU A 778 49.00 -23.84 -37.17
CA GLU A 778 47.54 -23.94 -37.22
C GLU A 778 46.87 -22.69 -36.65
N SER A 779 45.86 -22.18 -37.36
CA SER A 779 45.00 -21.06 -36.96
C SER A 779 43.54 -21.51 -36.99
N LYS A 780 42.77 -21.15 -35.96
CA LYS A 780 41.39 -21.59 -35.77
C LYS A 780 40.43 -20.43 -35.96
N TYR A 781 39.43 -20.61 -36.82
CA TYR A 781 38.41 -19.61 -37.12
C TYR A 781 37.02 -20.20 -36.95
N TYR A 782 36.23 -19.64 -36.04
CA TYR A 782 34.88 -20.09 -35.74
C TYR A 782 33.86 -19.19 -36.42
N LEU A 783 33.10 -19.76 -37.35
CA LEU A 783 32.06 -19.05 -38.10
C LEU A 783 30.77 -18.98 -37.27
N ASN A 784 30.86 -18.32 -36.12
CA ASN A 784 29.77 -17.90 -35.26
C ASN A 784 30.33 -16.89 -34.24
N ILE A 785 29.74 -15.69 -34.21
CA ILE A 785 30.16 -14.63 -33.28
C ILE A 785 29.35 -14.63 -31.97
N ASP A 786 28.14 -15.17 -32.00
CA ASP A 786 27.18 -15.16 -30.90
C ASP A 786 27.55 -16.14 -29.77
N ASN A 787 28.38 -17.15 -30.09
CA ASN A 787 28.82 -18.16 -29.13
C ASN A 787 30.25 -17.88 -28.65
N GLU A 788 30.45 -17.93 -27.33
CA GLU A 788 31.78 -17.81 -26.74
C GLU A 788 32.66 -19.05 -26.97
N ILE A 789 33.93 -18.77 -27.26
CA ILE A 789 35.02 -19.75 -27.40
C ILE A 789 36.30 -19.17 -26.76
N SER A 790 37.12 -20.05 -26.22
CA SER A 790 38.37 -19.75 -25.53
C SER A 790 39.62 -20.07 -26.37
N ASP A 791 39.45 -20.77 -27.49
CA ASP A 791 40.53 -21.18 -28.40
C ASP A 791 40.13 -20.99 -29.87
N GLY A 792 40.62 -19.90 -30.47
CA GLY A 792 40.37 -19.50 -31.86
C GLY A 792 39.79 -18.09 -32.01
N LEU A 793 39.64 -17.64 -33.27
CA LEU A 793 39.06 -16.34 -33.61
C LEU A 793 37.61 -16.51 -34.07
N LYS A 794 36.68 -15.76 -33.48
CA LYS A 794 35.27 -15.70 -33.91
C LYS A 794 35.15 -14.80 -35.13
N LEU A 795 34.41 -15.24 -36.14
CA LEU A 795 34.12 -14.45 -37.35
C LEU A 795 32.65 -13.99 -37.35
N ASP A 796 32.43 -12.73 -37.70
CA ASP A 796 31.10 -12.16 -37.99
C ASP A 796 30.73 -12.45 -39.45
N LYS A 797 29.44 -12.51 -39.78
CA LYS A 797 28.96 -12.67 -41.18
C LYS A 797 29.41 -11.55 -42.13
N ARG A 798 29.83 -10.40 -41.59
CA ARG A 798 30.36 -9.25 -42.33
C ARG A 798 31.88 -9.31 -42.52
N ASP A 799 32.56 -10.27 -41.90
CA ASP A 799 34.01 -10.43 -42.06
C ASP A 799 34.32 -10.93 -43.48
N ALA A 800 35.28 -10.31 -44.17
CA ALA A 800 35.66 -10.73 -45.52
C ALA A 800 36.16 -12.19 -45.55
N LEU A 801 36.75 -12.67 -44.45
CA LEU A 801 37.20 -14.05 -44.33
C LEU A 801 36.02 -15.04 -44.18
N TRP A 802 34.87 -14.59 -43.66
CA TRP A 802 33.65 -15.42 -43.57
C TRP A 802 33.23 -15.91 -44.96
N ASP A 803 33.04 -14.97 -45.90
CA ASP A 803 32.58 -15.28 -47.26
C ASP A 803 33.60 -16.14 -48.03
N ILE A 804 34.90 -15.96 -47.74
CA ILE A 804 35.98 -16.76 -48.34
C ILE A 804 35.93 -18.22 -47.85
N LEU A 805 35.68 -18.42 -46.56
CA LEU A 805 35.68 -19.75 -45.93
C LEU A 805 34.36 -20.51 -46.15
N LEU A 806 33.23 -19.83 -46.21
CA LEU A 806 31.91 -20.46 -46.29
C LEU A 806 31.79 -21.36 -47.53
N GLY A 807 31.32 -22.59 -47.33
CA GLY A 807 31.14 -23.60 -48.40
C GLY A 807 32.42 -24.30 -48.86
N GLN A 808 33.60 -23.87 -48.41
CA GLN A 808 34.87 -24.52 -48.77
C GLN A 808 34.98 -25.93 -48.20
N GLN A 809 35.70 -26.82 -48.88
CA GLN A 809 35.88 -28.20 -48.47
C GLN A 809 37.21 -28.43 -47.76
N LYS A 810 37.29 -29.51 -46.97
CA LYS A 810 38.58 -29.96 -46.41
C LYS A 810 39.61 -30.17 -47.53
N GLY A 811 40.81 -29.63 -47.34
CA GLY A 811 41.90 -29.62 -48.31
C GLY A 811 41.90 -28.40 -49.25
N ALA A 812 40.88 -27.54 -49.20
CA ALA A 812 40.84 -26.33 -50.01
C ALA A 812 41.99 -25.37 -49.64
N LYS A 813 42.55 -24.76 -50.69
CA LYS A 813 43.57 -23.72 -50.57
C LYS A 813 42.86 -22.36 -50.42
N ILE A 814 43.12 -21.68 -49.30
CA ILE A 814 42.50 -20.41 -48.92
C ILE A 814 43.53 -19.28 -49.04
N ASN A 815 43.11 -18.19 -49.67
CA ASN A 815 43.89 -16.96 -49.75
C ASN A 815 43.30 -15.94 -48.78
N ILE A 816 43.98 -15.71 -47.66
CA ILE A 816 43.51 -14.77 -46.64
C ILE A 816 43.97 -13.36 -47.05
N PRO A 817 43.06 -12.37 -47.13
CA PRO A 817 43.41 -10.99 -47.49
C PRO A 817 44.50 -10.41 -46.57
N ASN A 818 45.46 -9.69 -47.15
CA ASN A 818 46.55 -9.01 -46.42
C ASN A 818 47.52 -9.95 -45.67
N THR A 819 47.62 -11.22 -46.03
CA THR A 819 48.62 -12.15 -45.50
C THR A 819 49.54 -12.71 -46.59
N ILE A 820 50.76 -13.10 -46.21
CA ILE A 820 51.76 -13.68 -47.11
C ILE A 820 51.80 -15.19 -46.85
N GLY A 821 51.47 -15.98 -47.87
CA GLY A 821 51.51 -17.45 -47.80
C GLY A 821 50.18 -18.10 -48.18
N ASN A 822 50.20 -19.40 -48.41
CA ASN A 822 49.00 -20.18 -48.72
C ASN A 822 48.51 -20.91 -47.47
N PHE A 823 47.20 -20.91 -47.25
CA PHE A 823 46.57 -21.63 -46.15
C PHE A 823 45.75 -22.80 -46.69
N TYR A 824 45.73 -23.91 -45.96
CA TYR A 824 44.96 -25.10 -46.31
C TYR A 824 43.99 -25.45 -45.19
N ILE A 825 42.74 -25.72 -45.55
CA ILE A 825 41.76 -26.25 -44.58
C ILE A 825 42.16 -27.69 -44.23
N VAL A 826 42.64 -27.93 -43.02
CA VAL A 826 43.02 -29.27 -42.56
C VAL A 826 41.89 -29.99 -41.84
N GLU A 827 41.09 -29.26 -41.07
CA GLU A 827 39.92 -29.79 -40.36
C GLU A 827 38.78 -28.77 -40.35
N ILE A 828 37.55 -29.28 -40.33
CA ILE A 828 36.33 -28.50 -40.15
C ILE A 828 35.55 -29.21 -39.04
N TRP A 829 35.42 -28.58 -37.88
CA TRP A 829 34.70 -29.13 -36.74
C TRP A 829 33.27 -28.62 -36.74
N SER A 830 32.34 -29.49 -36.37
CA SER A 830 30.98 -29.06 -36.09
C SER A 830 30.93 -28.18 -34.84
N ASN A 831 29.84 -27.42 -34.71
CA ASN A 831 29.56 -26.60 -33.54
C ASN A 831 29.70 -27.38 -32.22
N MET A 832 29.18 -28.60 -32.22
CA MET A 832 29.14 -29.49 -31.07
C MET A 832 30.55 -29.96 -30.68
N LEU A 833 31.37 -30.38 -31.65
CA LEU A 833 32.77 -30.73 -31.37
C LEU A 833 33.57 -29.53 -30.86
N THR A 834 33.36 -28.38 -31.49
CA THR A 834 34.01 -27.12 -31.09
C THR A 834 33.71 -26.82 -29.62
N SER A 835 32.44 -26.89 -29.24
CA SER A 835 31.99 -26.60 -27.88
C SER A 835 32.49 -27.60 -26.84
N PHE A 836 32.62 -28.88 -27.20
CA PHE A 836 33.21 -29.90 -26.34
C PHE A 836 34.70 -29.64 -26.10
N ARG A 837 35.47 -29.42 -27.18
CA ARG A 837 36.90 -29.15 -27.10
C ARG A 837 37.18 -27.87 -26.31
N ASP A 838 36.36 -26.86 -26.53
CA ASP A 838 36.43 -25.60 -25.82
C ASP A 838 36.15 -25.76 -24.30
N SER A 839 35.08 -26.48 -23.94
CA SER A 839 34.82 -26.82 -22.52
C SER A 839 35.98 -27.59 -21.88
N LEU A 840 36.57 -28.54 -22.60
CA LEU A 840 37.74 -29.29 -22.15
C LEU A 840 38.94 -28.37 -21.91
N PHE A 841 39.21 -27.45 -22.84
CA PHE A 841 40.28 -26.47 -22.71
C PHE A 841 40.06 -25.57 -21.49
N LEU A 842 38.85 -25.05 -21.28
CA LEU A 842 38.52 -24.24 -20.11
C LEU A 842 38.71 -25.00 -18.78
N LEU A 843 38.31 -26.26 -18.72
CA LEU A 843 38.56 -27.11 -17.55
C LEU A 843 40.05 -27.32 -17.29
N GLN A 844 40.88 -27.38 -18.35
CA GLN A 844 42.34 -27.55 -18.27
C GLN A 844 43.12 -26.27 -18.02
N THR A 845 42.55 -25.10 -18.27
CA THR A 845 43.28 -23.82 -18.24
C THR A 845 42.69 -22.82 -17.23
N LYS A 846 41.38 -22.55 -17.30
CA LYS A 846 40.68 -21.60 -16.45
C LYS A 846 40.30 -22.19 -15.09
N TYR A 847 39.82 -23.44 -15.06
CA TYR A 847 39.26 -24.07 -13.86
C TYR A 847 40.16 -25.14 -13.22
N VAL A 848 41.48 -25.08 -13.45
CA VAL A 848 42.47 -26.10 -13.05
C VAL A 848 42.35 -26.53 -11.59
N SER A 849 42.11 -25.61 -10.67
CA SER A 849 42.00 -25.91 -9.23
C SER A 849 40.78 -26.77 -8.89
N LYS A 850 39.67 -26.61 -9.61
CA LYS A 850 38.43 -27.38 -9.44
C LYS A 850 38.45 -28.70 -10.22
N SER A 851 39.15 -28.76 -11.34
CA SER A 851 39.18 -29.92 -12.26
C SER A 851 40.22 -31.00 -11.90
N LYS A 852 41.03 -30.83 -10.85
CA LYS A 852 42.00 -31.84 -10.37
C LYS A 852 41.39 -33.22 -10.08
N ILE A 853 40.13 -33.27 -9.65
CA ILE A 853 39.40 -34.52 -9.40
C ILE A 853 38.84 -35.13 -10.70
N PHE A 854 38.51 -34.28 -11.69
CA PHE A 854 37.94 -34.70 -12.97
C PHE A 854 38.95 -35.47 -13.82
N PHE A 855 40.16 -34.93 -14.00
CA PHE A 855 41.21 -35.59 -14.78
C PHE A 855 41.80 -36.84 -14.11
N ALA A 856 41.69 -36.96 -12.78
CA ALA A 856 42.09 -38.16 -12.06
C ALA A 856 41.16 -39.37 -12.30
N LYS A 857 39.90 -39.15 -12.73
CA LYS A 857 38.93 -40.20 -13.07
C LYS A 857 38.96 -40.63 -14.55
N LEU A 858 39.66 -39.88 -15.41
CA LEU A 858 39.79 -40.14 -16.84
C LEU A 858 41.06 -40.90 -17.23
N ASN A 859 41.99 -41.08 -16.27
CA ASN A 859 43.22 -41.87 -16.43
C ASN A 859 43.04 -43.34 -16.03
#